data_AF-A0A3E4LRM0-F1
#
_entry.id   AF-A0A3E4LRM0-F1
#
_cell.length_a   1.000
_cell.length_b   1.000
_cell.length_c   1.000
_cell.angle_alpha   90.00
_cell.angle_beta   90.00
_cell.angle_gamma   90.00
#
_symmetry.space_group_name_H-M   'P 1'
#
loop_
_entity.id
_entity.type
_entity.pdbx_description
1 polymer ?
#
loop_
_entity_poly.entity_id
_entity_poly.type
_entity_poly.pdbx_seq_one_letter_code
_entity_poly.pdbx_strand_id
1 'polypeptide(L)'
;MIELSENFHDENYGSFFVLLEGKKNKEKKKMYCRKCGARMSEQDRFCPECGTEVLKGTAQQDELNGFPGNEQPQENPQMNKKTVIWIWILAAWILLIAIGISAFFIVKGQHVKKQYQSSLETGDQYLENLDYEKAEDAYLQAIKISPKEKEPYEKLIQYYVDHNEIDKAKKIVKKAKKNLPKSESKKIEEKQKEWGNLEEYTWVVEPTIEADEIYYLQGGDFFEYSANEMRRQMDSKYAVIKKGDSYGLIGMDGKLLEGMAYKSVKTENKYYSVILKEEKYDIEKGDMEQLYYLNDSDEMIPGSSLIGDPEFAEKGMYYYTSNEIRNSIEDEIELYDREWRKNYISMPEVAIPVKETEETMADEITEGKTEDRYEFIDSSDSGYGIWDEDKMTTKFIYDECGSESSGLLAVEKDGKWGYVNDQGKVMIPIKYDASWKHYNETNGDKEKEFCYAATEGYVPLVKDGKWEMRNSKGDLVISSGAFEEILPVYDGKCWVKKDGKWGILKLENAKIDKDSEKEDSSDTQKVSNKNADKPGNTKKENGSSQDDKKTISSETYQKVYGPLLDQAGNEYGQSMDYFLYDIDKDGVKELLLLNGTCEADYVYKIYTIGNGSARYIDEVNGSCVMFYEDENGGTEKYIISVQARMGCERVSKIWLKDGKVSTEEISYKEEVGIDEDYYSNPYPLDYADVTDKSLLK
;
A
#
# COMPACT_ATOMS: atom_id res chain seq x y z
N MET A 1 63.34 -19.52 35.45
CA MET A 1 63.28 -20.56 34.41
C MET A 1 62.66 -19.88 33.19
N ILE A 2 63.45 -19.44 32.19
CA ILE A 2 63.76 -20.17 30.92
C ILE A 2 62.45 -20.51 30.18
N GLU A 3 62.10 -20.17 28.94
CA GLU A 3 62.69 -19.52 27.73
C GLU A 3 61.53 -19.22 26.74
N LEU A 4 61.72 -18.27 25.79
CA LEU A 4 61.29 -18.22 24.35
C LEU A 4 59.82 -18.50 23.95
N SER A 5 59.16 -17.88 22.96
CA SER A 5 59.48 -16.90 21.89
C SER A 5 58.19 -16.49 21.13
N GLU A 6 58.11 -15.21 20.71
CA GLU A 6 57.54 -14.63 19.45
C GLU A 6 56.06 -14.88 19.04
N ASN A 7 55.31 -14.01 18.36
CA ASN A 7 55.35 -12.62 17.90
C ASN A 7 53.96 -12.35 17.27
N PHE A 8 53.36 -11.16 17.44
CA PHE A 8 52.96 -10.20 16.37
C PHE A 8 51.78 -9.27 16.74
N HIS A 9 52.09 -7.98 16.54
CA HIS A 9 51.27 -6.80 16.22
C HIS A 9 50.10 -6.36 17.12
N ASP A 10 50.31 -5.20 17.74
CA ASP A 10 49.26 -4.29 18.16
C ASP A 10 49.60 -2.84 17.75
N GLU A 11 48.63 -2.22 17.10
CA GLU A 11 48.00 -0.95 17.46
C GLU A 11 48.80 0.36 17.73
N ASN A 12 48.50 1.36 16.87
CA ASN A 12 47.68 2.56 17.20
C ASN A 12 48.34 3.83 17.82
N TYR A 13 47.76 4.96 17.39
CA TYR A 13 47.79 6.35 17.92
C TYR A 13 49.05 7.25 17.87
N GLY A 14 48.84 8.45 17.28
CA GLY A 14 48.97 9.69 18.08
C GLY A 14 50.02 10.75 17.68
N SER A 15 49.52 11.84 17.09
CA SER A 15 49.88 13.25 17.35
C SER A 15 51.22 13.86 16.90
N PHE A 16 51.09 14.79 15.95
CA PHE A 16 51.61 16.18 15.85
C PHE A 16 53.01 16.62 16.39
N PHE A 17 53.68 17.38 15.50
CA PHE A 17 54.79 18.35 15.65
C PHE A 17 56.21 17.85 15.95
N VAL A 18 57.08 17.84 14.92
CA VAL A 18 58.44 18.45 14.96
C VAL A 18 58.83 18.93 13.54
N LEU A 19 59.36 20.15 13.49
CA LEU A 19 59.94 20.88 12.35
C LEU A 19 61.38 20.43 12.04
N LEU A 20 61.74 20.43 10.74
CA LEU A 20 63.09 20.54 10.14
C LEU A 20 64.01 19.29 10.34
N GLU A 21 64.78 18.76 9.39
CA GLU A 21 65.48 19.36 8.25
C GLU A 21 66.01 18.25 7.31
N GLY A 22 65.99 18.47 5.99
CA GLY A 22 67.04 18.07 5.04
C GLY A 22 67.23 16.58 4.62
N LYS A 23 66.80 16.23 3.40
CA LYS A 23 67.69 16.09 2.20
C LYS A 23 66.91 15.62 0.96
N LYS A 24 67.24 16.28 -0.16
CA LYS A 24 66.62 16.19 -1.50
C LYS A 24 66.75 14.80 -2.13
N ASN A 25 65.67 14.31 -2.76
CA ASN A 25 65.76 13.38 -3.89
C ASN A 25 64.76 13.78 -4.98
N LYS A 26 65.27 13.91 -6.22
CA LYS A 26 64.57 14.46 -7.40
C LYS A 26 63.60 13.42 -7.99
N GLU A 27 62.31 13.73 -8.03
CA GLU A 27 61.33 12.99 -8.84
C GLU A 27 61.43 13.36 -10.34
N LYS A 28 61.39 12.34 -11.20
CA LYS A 28 61.49 12.44 -12.67
C LYS A 28 60.16 12.91 -13.30
N LYS A 29 60.23 13.84 -14.27
CA LYS A 29 59.08 14.48 -14.93
C LYS A 29 58.44 13.51 -15.95
N LYS A 30 57.14 13.25 -15.84
CA LYS A 30 56.39 12.38 -16.79
C LYS A 30 56.12 13.15 -18.10
N MET A 31 56.41 12.55 -19.26
CA MET A 31 56.12 13.12 -20.59
C MET A 31 55.08 12.29 -21.36
N TYR A 32 54.31 12.96 -22.22
CA TYR A 32 53.26 12.37 -23.06
C TYR A 32 53.39 12.86 -24.51
N CYS A 33 53.06 12.01 -25.49
CA CYS A 33 53.07 12.36 -26.91
C CYS A 33 52.02 13.45 -27.21
N ARG A 34 52.42 14.55 -27.86
CA ARG A 34 51.51 15.65 -28.20
C ARG A 34 50.50 15.33 -29.31
N LYS A 35 50.70 14.25 -30.05
CA LYS A 35 49.83 13.86 -31.18
C LYS A 35 48.74 12.86 -30.77
N CYS A 36 49.07 11.85 -29.97
CA CYS A 36 48.11 10.80 -29.57
C CYS A 36 47.92 10.66 -28.05
N GLY A 37 48.68 11.38 -27.22
CA GLY A 37 48.54 11.33 -25.75
C GLY A 37 49.20 10.14 -25.07
N ALA A 38 49.84 9.23 -25.81
CA ALA A 38 50.53 8.07 -25.25
C ALA A 38 51.66 8.49 -24.28
N ARG A 39 51.85 7.72 -23.20
CA ARG A 39 52.88 7.97 -22.19
C ARG A 39 54.26 7.63 -22.76
N MET A 40 55.24 8.51 -22.53
CA MET A 40 56.60 8.36 -23.09
C MET A 40 57.67 8.39 -21.99
N SER A 41 58.76 7.66 -22.23
CA SER A 41 60.00 7.73 -21.45
C SER A 41 60.87 8.88 -21.96
N GLU A 42 61.75 9.46 -21.11
CA GLU A 42 62.67 10.53 -21.54
C GLU A 42 63.69 10.08 -22.61
N GLN A 43 63.83 8.77 -22.82
CA GLN A 43 64.78 8.16 -23.76
C GLN A 43 64.15 7.84 -25.13
N ASP A 44 62.82 7.93 -25.26
CA ASP A 44 62.12 7.60 -26.49
C ASP A 44 62.29 8.71 -27.54
N ARG A 45 62.85 8.36 -28.71
CA ARG A 45 63.07 9.29 -29.82
C ARG A 45 61.86 9.40 -30.75
N PHE A 46 61.10 8.32 -30.87
CA PHE A 46 59.83 8.25 -31.61
C PHE A 46 58.74 7.73 -30.68
N CYS A 47 57.50 8.22 -30.83
CA CYS A 47 56.37 7.68 -30.08
C CYS A 47 56.12 6.21 -30.48
N PRO A 48 56.11 5.25 -29.54
CA PRO A 48 55.98 3.83 -29.85
C PRO A 48 54.61 3.48 -30.47
N GLU A 49 53.57 4.26 -30.19
CA GLU A 49 52.20 4.01 -30.68
C GLU A 49 51.92 4.63 -32.06
N CYS A 50 52.51 5.78 -32.39
CA CYS A 50 52.17 6.52 -33.62
C CYS A 50 53.37 6.93 -34.49
N GLY A 51 54.59 6.55 -34.10
CA GLY A 51 55.82 6.76 -34.87
C GLY A 51 56.30 8.22 -34.99
N THR A 52 55.68 9.17 -34.29
CA THR A 52 56.02 10.60 -34.42
C THR A 52 57.31 10.93 -33.65
N GLU A 53 58.30 11.56 -34.30
CA GLU A 53 59.59 11.96 -33.70
C GLU A 53 59.43 13.15 -32.74
N VAL A 54 60.15 13.11 -31.62
CA VAL A 54 60.12 14.17 -30.59
C VAL A 54 61.35 15.08 -30.74
N LEU A 55 61.13 16.33 -31.17
CA LEU A 55 62.20 17.34 -31.23
C LEU A 55 62.60 17.80 -29.81
N LYS A 56 63.80 17.42 -29.36
CA LYS A 56 64.41 17.91 -28.11
C LYS A 56 65.14 19.23 -28.38
N GLY A 57 64.65 20.32 -27.79
CA GLY A 57 65.37 21.60 -27.74
C GLY A 57 66.45 21.57 -26.64
N THR A 58 67.67 21.98 -26.97
CA THR A 58 68.73 22.27 -26.00
C THR A 58 68.79 23.76 -25.69
N ALA A 59 69.01 24.08 -24.41
CA ALA A 59 69.26 25.42 -23.91
C ALA A 59 70.69 25.47 -23.35
N GLN A 60 71.56 26.33 -23.88
CA GLN A 60 72.38 27.30 -23.11
C GLN A 60 73.35 28.10 -23.98
N GLN A 61 73.41 29.39 -23.63
CA GLN A 61 74.56 30.32 -23.62
C GLN A 61 75.21 30.78 -24.93
N ASP A 62 75.04 32.08 -25.14
CA ASP A 62 76.00 33.11 -25.56
C ASP A 62 76.91 32.87 -26.78
N GLU A 63 77.00 33.95 -27.55
CA GLU A 63 78.01 34.28 -28.56
C GLU A 63 77.91 33.50 -29.88
N LEU A 64 77.27 34.14 -30.86
CA LEU A 64 77.96 34.78 -31.99
C LEU A 64 78.73 33.81 -32.89
N ASN A 65 78.01 33.41 -33.95
CA ASN A 65 78.44 33.38 -35.36
C ASN A 65 79.77 32.71 -35.74
N GLY A 66 79.63 31.68 -36.59
CA GLY A 66 80.64 31.24 -37.55
C GLY A 66 80.21 29.90 -38.14
N PHE A 67 80.23 29.57 -39.42
CA PHE A 67 80.71 30.10 -40.72
C PHE A 67 80.08 29.14 -41.78
N PRO A 68 80.34 29.15 -43.11
CA PRO A 68 81.08 30.07 -43.98
C PRO A 68 80.19 30.55 -45.18
N GLY A 69 80.58 31.37 -46.14
CA GLY A 69 81.84 31.98 -46.53
C GLY A 69 81.55 32.90 -47.73
N ASN A 70 82.42 33.90 -47.88
CA ASN A 70 82.49 34.94 -48.92
C ASN A 70 81.70 34.75 -50.22
N GLU A 71 80.90 35.77 -50.57
CA GLU A 71 81.19 36.68 -51.70
C GLU A 71 80.34 37.97 -51.58
N GLN A 72 80.79 39.02 -52.28
CA GLN A 72 80.56 40.47 -52.08
C GLN A 72 79.11 41.01 -52.19
N PRO A 73 78.85 42.27 -51.75
CA PRO A 73 77.51 42.75 -51.42
C PRO A 73 76.70 43.21 -52.65
N GLN A 74 75.44 42.76 -52.75
CA GLN A 74 74.42 43.35 -53.61
C GLN A 74 73.25 43.91 -52.79
N GLU A 75 72.75 45.04 -53.27
CA GLU A 75 71.90 46.03 -52.61
C GLU A 75 70.54 45.49 -52.15
N ASN A 76 70.16 45.86 -50.92
CA ASN A 76 68.81 45.71 -50.37
C ASN A 76 67.89 46.74 -51.05
N PRO A 77 66.69 46.40 -51.56
CA PRO A 77 65.79 47.40 -52.10
C PRO A 77 65.39 48.36 -50.98
N GLN A 78 65.85 49.61 -51.06
CA GLN A 78 65.40 50.68 -50.18
C GLN A 78 63.88 50.78 -50.27
N MET A 79 63.16 50.28 -49.26
CA MET A 79 61.76 50.63 -49.10
C MET A 79 61.67 52.14 -48.91
N ASN A 80 60.94 52.80 -49.82
CA ASN A 80 60.73 54.24 -49.82
C ASN A 80 60.27 54.70 -48.42
N LYS A 81 60.85 55.79 -47.89
CA LYS A 81 60.45 56.41 -46.60
C LYS A 81 58.94 56.58 -46.48
N LYS A 82 58.23 56.82 -47.60
CA LYS A 82 56.76 56.88 -47.63
C LYS A 82 56.11 55.54 -47.26
N THR A 83 56.61 54.40 -47.72
CA THR A 83 56.04 53.06 -47.46
C THR A 83 56.17 52.66 -45.99
N VAL A 84 57.30 52.98 -45.33
CA VAL A 84 57.50 52.75 -43.90
C VAL A 84 56.56 53.63 -43.05
N ILE A 85 56.38 54.89 -43.44
CA ILE A 85 55.42 55.81 -42.79
C ILE A 85 53.98 55.27 -42.94
N TRP A 86 53.60 54.76 -44.11
CA TRP A 86 52.28 54.14 -44.33
C TRP A 86 52.06 52.88 -43.47
N ILE A 87 53.09 52.05 -43.24
CA ILE A 87 53.00 50.89 -42.34
C ILE A 87 52.77 51.32 -40.89
N TRP A 88 53.46 52.37 -40.41
CA TRP A 88 53.25 52.91 -39.06
C TRP A 88 51.89 53.59 -38.89
N ILE A 89 51.41 54.29 -39.92
CA ILE A 89 50.05 54.85 -39.95
C ILE A 89 49.02 53.70 -39.92
N LEU A 90 49.21 52.64 -40.71
CA LEU A 90 48.31 51.48 -40.73
C LEU A 90 48.32 50.75 -39.37
N ALA A 91 49.48 50.57 -38.74
CA ALA A 91 49.62 49.97 -37.42
C ALA A 91 48.95 50.82 -36.33
N ALA A 92 49.09 52.14 -36.38
CA ALA A 92 48.39 53.07 -35.48
C ALA A 92 46.86 53.03 -35.67
N TRP A 93 46.39 52.92 -36.92
CA TRP A 93 44.97 52.75 -37.23
C TRP A 93 44.41 51.43 -36.71
N ILE A 94 45.14 50.32 -36.87
CA ILE A 94 44.76 49.01 -36.32
C ILE A 94 44.70 49.07 -34.78
N LEU A 95 45.66 49.76 -34.15
CA LEU A 95 45.67 49.95 -32.69
C LEU A 95 44.45 50.78 -32.21
N LEU A 96 44.11 51.86 -32.91
CA LEU A 96 42.94 52.69 -32.60
C LEU A 96 41.62 51.92 -32.79
N ILE A 97 41.51 51.10 -33.84
CA ILE A 97 40.35 50.22 -34.05
C ILE A 97 40.26 49.19 -32.93
N ALA A 98 41.38 48.58 -32.52
CA ALA A 98 41.42 47.64 -31.40
C ALA A 98 41.00 48.29 -30.07
N ILE A 99 41.40 49.53 -29.81
CA ILE A 99 40.99 50.32 -28.64
C ILE A 99 39.49 50.68 -28.71
N GLY A 100 38.99 51.07 -29.88
CA GLY A 100 37.57 51.35 -30.08
C GLY A 100 36.70 50.12 -29.87
N ILE A 101 37.14 48.96 -30.37
CA ILE A 101 36.50 47.66 -30.15
C ILE A 101 36.55 47.28 -28.67
N SER A 102 37.69 47.43 -27.99
CA SER A 102 37.79 47.10 -26.56
C SER A 102 36.91 48.00 -25.69
N ALA A 103 36.90 49.32 -25.95
CA ALA A 103 36.02 50.27 -25.28
C ALA A 103 34.54 49.95 -25.52
N PHE A 104 34.17 49.57 -26.75
CA PHE A 104 32.81 49.12 -27.07
C PHE A 104 32.40 47.88 -26.28
N PHE A 105 33.27 46.86 -26.19
CA PHE A 105 33.00 45.67 -25.38
C PHE A 105 32.92 45.97 -23.88
N ILE A 106 33.72 46.92 -23.38
CA ILE A 106 33.67 47.37 -21.97
C ILE A 106 32.34 48.07 -21.68
N VAL A 107 31.94 49.04 -22.51
CA VAL A 107 30.68 49.79 -22.33
C VAL A 107 29.47 48.87 -22.48
N LYS A 108 29.49 47.97 -23.48
CA LYS A 108 28.46 46.95 -23.67
C LYS A 108 28.40 46.01 -22.46
N GLY A 109 29.54 45.56 -21.94
CA GLY A 109 29.62 44.74 -20.74
C GLY A 109 29.06 45.43 -19.49
N GLN A 110 29.37 46.73 -19.30
CA GLN A 110 28.79 47.53 -18.22
C GLN A 110 27.28 47.70 -18.36
N HIS A 111 26.79 47.93 -19.57
CA HIS A 111 25.35 48.08 -19.80
C HIS A 111 24.59 46.77 -19.53
N VAL A 112 25.10 45.63 -20.00
CA VAL A 112 24.56 44.29 -19.71
C VAL A 112 24.57 44.00 -18.21
N LYS A 113 25.68 44.31 -17.51
CA LYS A 113 25.76 44.14 -16.05
C LYS A 113 24.71 44.97 -15.32
N LYS A 114 24.48 46.22 -15.74
CA LYS A 114 23.46 47.09 -15.15
C LYS A 114 22.04 46.56 -15.40
N GLN A 115 21.75 46.08 -16.62
CA GLN A 115 20.45 45.48 -16.94
C GLN A 115 20.19 44.18 -16.16
N TYR A 116 21.22 43.34 -16.02
CA TYR A 116 21.16 42.13 -15.19
C TYR A 116 20.84 42.47 -13.73
N GLN A 117 21.61 43.38 -13.12
CA GLN A 117 21.41 43.77 -11.72
C GLN A 117 20.03 44.39 -11.51
N SER A 118 19.60 45.27 -12.42
CA SER A 118 18.26 45.84 -12.37
C SER A 118 17.16 44.77 -12.44
N SER A 119 17.33 43.74 -13.26
CA SER A 119 16.34 42.64 -13.38
C SER A 119 16.33 41.77 -12.13
N LEU A 120 17.50 41.49 -11.56
CA LEU A 120 17.64 40.73 -10.32
C LEU A 120 17.00 41.48 -9.13
N GLU A 121 17.35 42.75 -8.92
CA GLU A 121 16.78 43.61 -7.88
C GLU A 121 15.26 43.77 -8.03
N THR A 122 14.77 43.86 -9.26
CA THR A 122 13.32 43.91 -9.52
C THR A 122 12.64 42.60 -9.14
N GLY A 123 13.25 41.45 -9.45
CA GLY A 123 12.75 40.15 -9.03
C GLY A 123 12.72 40.01 -7.51
N ASP A 124 13.75 40.50 -6.82
CA ASP A 124 13.85 40.50 -5.37
C ASP A 124 12.75 41.35 -4.73
N GLN A 125 12.52 42.54 -5.27
CA GLN A 125 11.43 43.43 -4.83
C GLN A 125 10.05 42.80 -5.04
N TYR A 126 9.81 42.13 -6.16
CA TYR A 126 8.53 41.46 -6.38
C TYR A 126 8.34 40.28 -5.44
N LEU A 127 9.40 39.52 -5.16
CA LEU A 127 9.36 38.42 -4.19
C LEU A 127 9.07 38.93 -2.77
N GLU A 128 9.69 40.03 -2.34
CA GLU A 128 9.41 40.69 -1.05
C GLU A 128 7.97 41.19 -0.93
N ASN A 129 7.37 41.60 -2.06
CA ASN A 129 5.98 42.05 -2.13
C ASN A 129 4.98 40.91 -2.42
N LEU A 130 5.43 39.65 -2.42
CA LEU A 130 4.62 38.45 -2.71
C LEU A 130 3.96 38.47 -4.12
N ASP A 131 4.53 39.21 -5.06
CA ASP A 131 4.10 39.28 -6.47
C ASP A 131 4.90 38.25 -7.30
N TYR A 132 4.55 36.98 -7.12
CA TYR A 132 5.37 35.88 -7.54
C TYR A 132 5.50 35.73 -9.07
N GLU A 133 4.42 35.97 -9.82
CA GLU A 133 4.46 35.91 -11.29
C GLU A 133 5.46 36.92 -11.85
N LYS A 134 5.47 38.15 -11.31
CA LYS A 134 6.42 39.17 -11.75
C LYS A 134 7.85 38.89 -11.29
N ALA A 135 8.01 38.30 -10.11
CA ALA A 135 9.32 37.86 -9.63
C ALA A 135 9.91 36.80 -10.59
N GLU A 136 9.11 35.80 -10.96
CA GLU A 136 9.48 34.77 -11.93
C GLU A 136 9.92 35.38 -13.27
N ASP A 137 9.11 36.28 -13.84
CA ASP A 137 9.41 36.96 -15.09
C ASP A 137 10.73 37.75 -15.01
N ALA A 138 10.96 38.48 -13.92
CA ALA A 138 12.17 39.27 -13.71
C ALA A 138 13.43 38.39 -13.61
N TYR A 139 13.37 37.26 -12.90
CA TYR A 139 14.48 36.31 -12.85
C TYR A 139 14.73 35.62 -14.20
N LEU A 140 13.68 35.25 -14.93
CA LEU A 140 13.81 34.71 -16.29
C LEU A 140 14.44 35.74 -17.25
N GLN A 141 14.11 37.02 -17.10
CA GLN A 141 14.77 38.12 -17.82
C GLN A 141 16.25 38.25 -17.43
N ALA A 142 16.59 38.17 -16.14
CA ALA A 142 17.97 38.17 -15.67
C ALA A 142 18.80 37.02 -16.29
N ILE A 143 18.23 35.81 -16.35
CA ILE A 143 18.84 34.66 -17.03
C ILE A 143 19.03 34.93 -18.53
N LYS A 144 18.05 35.55 -19.19
CA LYS A 144 18.14 35.89 -20.62
C LYS A 144 19.26 36.90 -20.89
N ILE A 145 19.49 37.85 -19.98
CA ILE A 145 20.53 38.88 -20.08
C ILE A 145 21.92 38.29 -19.79
N SER A 146 22.05 37.51 -18.70
CA SER A 146 23.32 36.91 -18.28
C SER A 146 23.16 35.44 -17.88
N PRO A 147 23.16 34.50 -18.84
CA PRO A 147 22.83 33.09 -18.57
C PRO A 147 23.89 32.33 -17.77
N LYS A 148 25.08 32.93 -17.57
CA LYS A 148 26.21 32.33 -16.84
C LYS A 148 26.23 32.68 -15.35
N GLU A 149 25.34 33.57 -14.90
CA GLU A 149 25.18 33.93 -13.49
C GLU A 149 24.23 32.95 -12.82
N LYS A 150 24.59 32.47 -11.63
CA LYS A 150 23.84 31.41 -10.95
C LYS A 150 22.64 31.88 -10.14
N GLU A 151 22.69 33.10 -9.60
CA GLU A 151 21.71 33.61 -8.63
C GLU A 151 20.27 33.50 -9.13
N PRO A 152 19.93 33.91 -10.37
CA PRO A 152 18.55 33.83 -10.84
C PRO A 152 18.04 32.38 -10.94
N TYR A 153 18.94 31.42 -11.26
CA TYR A 153 18.57 30.01 -11.29
C TYR A 153 18.28 29.49 -9.89
N GLU A 154 19.13 29.80 -8.91
CA GLU A 154 18.93 29.38 -7.52
C GLU A 154 17.63 29.97 -6.95
N LYS A 155 17.33 31.25 -7.22
CA LYS A 155 16.07 31.89 -6.79
C LYS A 155 14.84 31.25 -7.41
N LEU A 156 14.84 31.00 -8.72
CA LEU A 156 13.72 30.32 -9.39
C LEU A 156 13.54 28.88 -8.92
N ILE A 157 14.63 28.11 -8.76
CA ILE A 157 14.56 26.73 -8.27
C ILE A 157 13.95 26.72 -6.87
N GLN A 158 14.45 27.55 -5.97
CA GLN A 158 13.94 27.63 -4.60
C GLN A 158 12.46 28.02 -4.60
N TYR A 159 12.10 29.07 -5.34
CA TYR A 159 10.72 29.51 -5.49
C TYR A 159 9.80 28.37 -5.95
N TYR A 160 10.15 27.67 -7.02
CA TYR A 160 9.32 26.58 -7.53
C TYR A 160 9.23 25.40 -6.54
N VAL A 161 10.30 25.06 -5.83
CA VAL A 161 10.26 24.02 -4.79
C VAL A 161 9.34 24.43 -3.63
N ASP A 162 9.43 25.69 -3.17
CA ASP A 162 8.61 26.22 -2.08
C ASP A 162 7.11 26.27 -2.44
N HIS A 163 6.78 26.38 -3.73
CA HIS A 163 5.41 26.41 -4.24
C HIS A 163 4.95 25.07 -4.84
N ASN A 164 5.69 23.98 -4.57
CA ASN A 164 5.36 22.63 -5.06
C ASN A 164 5.32 22.47 -6.59
N GLU A 165 6.01 23.33 -7.34
CA GLU A 165 6.11 23.27 -8.80
C GLU A 165 7.38 22.52 -9.24
N ILE A 166 7.50 21.26 -8.81
CA ILE A 166 8.73 20.46 -8.90
C ILE A 166 9.20 20.27 -10.35
N ASP A 167 8.29 20.13 -11.31
CA ASP A 167 8.64 19.99 -12.72
C ASP A 167 9.22 21.28 -13.31
N LYS A 168 8.73 22.45 -12.87
CA LYS A 168 9.34 23.73 -13.27
C LYS A 168 10.73 23.86 -12.67
N ALA A 169 10.92 23.50 -11.40
CA ALA A 169 12.26 23.44 -10.77
C ALA A 169 13.22 22.53 -11.55
N LYS A 170 12.81 21.30 -11.89
CA LYS A 170 13.59 20.35 -12.72
C LYS A 170 13.95 20.95 -14.08
N LYS A 171 13.05 21.71 -14.72
CA LYS A 171 13.32 22.41 -15.99
C LYS A 171 14.36 23.52 -15.81
N ILE A 172 14.34 24.29 -14.72
CA ILE A 172 15.38 25.30 -14.44
C ILE A 172 16.74 24.67 -14.17
N VAL A 173 16.80 23.55 -13.44
CA VAL A 173 18.08 22.82 -13.24
C VAL A 173 18.67 22.38 -14.57
N LYS A 174 17.85 21.86 -15.51
CA LYS A 174 18.30 21.51 -16.86
C LYS A 174 18.87 22.72 -17.61
N LYS A 175 18.24 23.91 -17.49
CA LYS A 175 18.77 25.16 -18.07
C LYS A 175 20.07 25.59 -17.40
N ALA A 176 20.16 25.51 -16.08
CA ALA A 176 21.36 25.85 -15.29
C ALA A 176 22.55 24.97 -15.70
N LYS A 177 22.34 23.65 -15.82
CA LYS A 177 23.36 22.69 -16.28
C LYS A 177 23.92 23.02 -17.66
N LYS A 178 23.08 23.54 -18.56
CA LYS A 178 23.49 23.89 -19.93
C LYS A 178 24.32 25.19 -19.98
N ASN A 179 24.02 26.16 -19.12
CA ASN A 179 24.53 27.52 -19.25
C ASN A 179 25.61 27.90 -18.22
N LEU A 180 25.61 27.30 -17.03
CA LEU A 180 26.54 27.63 -15.95
C LEU A 180 27.89 26.90 -16.07
N PRO A 181 28.96 27.43 -15.44
CA PRO A 181 30.21 26.70 -15.30
C PRO A 181 30.02 25.34 -14.59
N LYS A 182 30.79 24.32 -14.99
CA LYS A 182 30.69 22.95 -14.43
C LYS A 182 30.73 22.89 -12.90
N SER A 183 31.49 23.77 -12.25
CA SER A 183 31.59 23.82 -10.79
C SER A 183 30.29 24.27 -10.12
N GLU A 184 29.59 25.25 -10.69
CA GLU A 184 28.33 25.75 -10.14
C GLU A 184 27.16 24.85 -10.53
N SER A 185 27.15 24.29 -11.75
CA SER A 185 26.14 23.31 -12.15
C SER A 185 26.15 22.08 -11.24
N LYS A 186 27.33 21.60 -10.85
CA LYS A 186 27.46 20.46 -9.94
C LYS A 186 26.87 20.74 -8.55
N LYS A 187 27.06 21.94 -8.01
CA LYS A 187 26.46 22.35 -6.73
C LYS A 187 24.93 22.37 -6.80
N ILE A 188 24.38 22.86 -7.91
CA ILE A 188 22.92 22.84 -8.13
C ILE A 188 22.41 21.41 -8.25
N GLU A 189 23.12 20.53 -8.95
CA GLU A 189 22.77 19.10 -9.03
C GLU A 189 22.87 18.38 -7.68
N GLU A 190 23.82 18.74 -6.83
CA GLU A 190 23.94 18.20 -5.47
C GLU A 190 22.74 18.63 -4.61
N LYS A 191 22.38 19.92 -4.62
CA LYS A 191 21.16 20.43 -3.96
C LYS A 191 19.89 19.82 -4.53
N GLN A 192 19.84 19.53 -5.84
CA GLN A 192 18.69 18.89 -6.47
C GLN A 192 18.34 17.56 -5.82
N LYS A 193 19.31 16.81 -5.28
CA LYS A 193 19.03 15.52 -4.63
C LYS A 193 18.12 15.63 -3.41
N GLU A 194 18.06 16.81 -2.79
CA GLU A 194 17.24 17.05 -1.59
C GLU A 194 15.74 17.14 -1.93
N TRP A 195 15.40 17.57 -3.15
CA TRP A 195 14.01 17.81 -3.56
C TRP A 195 13.62 17.12 -4.88
N GLY A 196 14.58 16.51 -5.59
CA GLY A 196 14.39 16.00 -6.95
C GLY A 196 13.41 14.83 -7.05
N ASN A 197 13.17 14.15 -5.93
CA ASN A 197 12.21 13.06 -5.80
C ASN A 197 10.86 13.52 -5.23
N LEU A 198 10.72 14.80 -4.86
CA LEU A 198 9.42 15.33 -4.43
C LEU A 198 8.40 15.15 -5.55
N GLU A 199 7.18 14.85 -5.14
CA GLU A 199 6.05 14.69 -6.04
C GLU A 199 5.15 15.91 -5.96
N GLU A 200 4.62 16.30 -7.12
CA GLU A 200 3.60 17.35 -7.18
C GLU A 200 2.30 16.82 -6.59
N TYR A 201 1.56 17.72 -5.95
CA TYR A 201 0.28 17.43 -5.32
C TYR A 201 -0.67 18.60 -5.50
N THR A 202 -1.96 18.29 -5.45
CA THR A 202 -3.05 19.27 -5.53
C THR A 202 -3.96 19.16 -4.31
N TRP A 203 -4.60 20.27 -3.94
CA TRP A 203 -5.60 20.26 -2.87
C TRP A 203 -6.91 19.69 -3.40
N VAL A 204 -7.37 18.58 -2.81
CA VAL A 204 -8.76 18.11 -2.96
C VAL A 204 -9.67 18.94 -2.05
N VAL A 205 -9.20 19.16 -0.82
CA VAL A 205 -9.84 20.02 0.17
C VAL A 205 -8.76 20.88 0.81
N GLU A 206 -8.84 22.19 0.64
CA GLU A 206 -7.95 23.13 1.31
C GLU A 206 -8.03 22.98 2.85
N PRO A 207 -6.97 23.32 3.61
CA PRO A 207 -6.91 23.11 5.05
C PRO A 207 -7.90 24.02 5.78
N THR A 208 -9.12 23.51 5.93
CA THR A 208 -10.29 24.25 6.40
C THR A 208 -11.08 23.47 7.44
N ILE A 209 -10.84 22.16 7.55
CA ILE A 209 -11.55 21.26 8.47
C ILE A 209 -10.97 21.42 9.87
N GLU A 210 -11.84 21.71 10.84
CA GLU A 210 -11.46 21.89 12.25
C GLU A 210 -11.78 20.63 13.06
N ALA A 211 -10.73 19.95 13.49
CA ALA A 211 -10.78 18.77 14.34
C ALA A 211 -9.57 18.76 15.29
N ASP A 212 -9.72 18.12 16.44
CA ASP A 212 -8.59 17.89 17.33
C ASP A 212 -7.64 16.87 16.68
N GLU A 213 -8.21 15.78 16.17
CA GLU A 213 -7.50 14.65 15.57
C GLU A 213 -8.28 14.10 14.37
N ILE A 214 -7.55 13.66 13.34
CA ILE A 214 -8.03 12.75 12.31
C ILE A 214 -7.03 11.59 12.26
N TYR A 215 -7.53 10.35 12.25
CA TYR A 215 -6.68 9.16 12.31
C TYR A 215 -7.36 7.93 11.72
N TYR A 216 -6.56 6.92 11.39
CA TYR A 216 -7.07 5.58 11.06
C TYR A 216 -7.00 4.66 12.27
N LEU A 217 -7.99 3.78 12.35
CA LEU A 217 -8.03 2.70 13.33
C LEU A 217 -7.12 1.55 12.90
N GLN A 218 -6.89 0.62 13.82
CA GLN A 218 -6.19 -0.63 13.53
C GLN A 218 -7.06 -1.55 12.68
N GLY A 219 -6.43 -2.31 11.78
CA GLY A 219 -7.10 -3.39 11.04
C GLY A 219 -7.46 -4.54 11.98
N GLY A 220 -8.56 -5.23 11.68
CA GLY A 220 -9.03 -6.33 12.53
C GLY A 220 -9.67 -7.46 11.75
N ASP A 221 -9.45 -7.59 10.44
CA ASP A 221 -10.06 -8.67 9.66
C ASP A 221 -9.36 -10.02 9.93
N PHE A 222 -9.54 -10.53 11.14
CA PHE A 222 -8.91 -11.77 11.61
C PHE A 222 -9.57 -13.03 11.03
N PHE A 223 -10.64 -12.88 10.25
CA PHE A 223 -11.31 -13.96 9.54
C PHE A 223 -10.57 -14.31 8.25
N GLU A 224 -10.11 -13.29 7.54
CA GLU A 224 -9.32 -13.47 6.31
C GLU A 224 -7.83 -13.59 6.62
N TYR A 225 -7.35 -12.84 7.62
CA TYR A 225 -5.92 -12.68 7.87
C TYR A 225 -5.51 -13.16 9.26
N SER A 226 -4.27 -13.64 9.39
CA SER A 226 -3.71 -13.93 10.71
C SER A 226 -3.51 -12.66 11.53
N ALA A 227 -3.40 -12.80 12.85
CA ALA A 227 -3.08 -11.65 13.72
C ALA A 227 -1.77 -10.94 13.32
N ASN A 228 -0.82 -11.68 12.72
CA ASN A 228 0.47 -11.17 12.26
C ASN A 228 0.33 -10.24 11.05
N GLU A 229 -0.73 -10.37 10.25
CA GLU A 229 -1.01 -9.58 9.05
C GLU A 229 -1.87 -8.34 9.33
N MET A 230 -2.47 -8.25 10.52
CA MET A 230 -3.35 -7.15 10.96
C MET A 230 -2.66 -6.11 11.86
N ARG A 231 -1.34 -6.17 12.00
CA ARG A 231 -0.52 -5.17 12.73
C ARG A 231 -0.26 -3.94 11.85
N ARG A 232 -1.35 -3.37 11.33
CA ARG A 232 -1.40 -2.22 10.41
C ARG A 232 -2.71 -1.45 10.61
N GLN A 233 -2.79 -0.25 10.05
CA GLN A 233 -4.03 0.49 10.01
C GLN A 233 -5.08 -0.21 9.14
N MET A 234 -6.35 0.03 9.45
CA MET A 234 -7.48 -0.39 8.63
C MET A 234 -7.39 0.27 7.25
N ASP A 235 -7.45 -0.54 6.20
CA ASP A 235 -7.54 -0.07 4.83
C ASP A 235 -8.99 0.31 4.53
N SER A 236 -9.32 1.60 4.60
CA SER A 236 -10.70 2.04 4.53
C SER A 236 -10.89 3.44 3.98
N LYS A 237 -12.05 3.64 3.37
CA LYS A 237 -12.54 4.92 2.83
C LYS A 237 -12.75 6.01 3.88
N TYR A 238 -12.85 5.65 5.16
CA TYR A 238 -13.07 6.61 6.25
C TYR A 238 -11.90 6.70 7.22
N ALA A 239 -11.53 7.94 7.54
CA ALA A 239 -10.79 8.23 8.76
C ALA A 239 -11.78 8.53 9.90
N VAL A 240 -11.33 8.31 11.14
CA VAL A 240 -12.02 8.82 12.33
C VAL A 240 -11.66 10.29 12.49
N ILE A 241 -12.66 11.12 12.74
CA ILE A 241 -12.50 12.54 13.09
C ILE A 241 -13.03 12.78 14.49
N LYS A 242 -12.26 13.50 15.30
CA LYS A 242 -12.57 13.78 16.71
C LYS A 242 -12.58 15.28 16.98
N LYS A 243 -13.58 15.73 17.75
CA LYS A 243 -13.72 17.12 18.22
C LYS A 243 -14.36 17.13 19.60
N GLY A 244 -13.59 17.46 20.63
CA GLY A 244 -13.95 17.25 22.04
C GLY A 244 -14.32 15.79 22.29
N ASP A 245 -15.44 15.56 22.96
CA ASP A 245 -15.96 14.23 23.27
C ASP A 245 -16.82 13.64 22.13
N SER A 246 -16.65 14.15 20.91
CA SER A 246 -17.47 13.79 19.75
C SER A 246 -16.63 13.17 18.65
N TYR A 247 -17.18 12.12 18.05
CA TYR A 247 -16.53 11.38 16.98
C TYR A 247 -17.43 11.34 15.73
N GLY A 248 -16.78 11.18 14.58
CA GLY A 248 -17.41 10.99 13.28
C GLY A 248 -16.52 10.12 12.38
N LEU A 249 -17.08 9.71 11.24
CA LEU A 249 -16.35 9.10 10.14
C LEU A 249 -16.33 10.09 8.98
N ILE A 250 -15.14 10.38 8.45
CA ILE A 250 -14.92 11.38 7.40
C ILE A 250 -14.23 10.76 6.19
N GLY A 251 -14.81 10.96 5.01
CA GLY A 251 -14.31 10.40 3.76
C GLY A 251 -13.21 11.25 3.12
N MET A 252 -12.52 10.68 2.14
CA MET A 252 -11.49 11.36 1.33
C MET A 252 -11.99 12.51 0.44
N ASP A 253 -13.29 12.84 0.50
CA ASP A 253 -13.89 14.02 -0.10
C ASP A 253 -14.13 15.15 0.93
N GLY A 254 -13.73 14.95 2.19
CA GLY A 254 -13.93 15.89 3.29
C GLY A 254 -15.34 15.87 3.90
N LYS A 255 -16.20 14.94 3.49
CA LYS A 255 -17.58 14.85 4.00
C LYS A 255 -17.69 13.83 5.13
N LEU A 256 -18.46 14.21 6.15
CA LEU A 256 -18.86 13.33 7.24
C LEU A 256 -19.96 12.39 6.76
N LEU A 257 -19.93 11.12 7.21
CA LEU A 257 -20.98 10.14 6.94
C LEU A 257 -22.31 10.51 7.62
N GLU A 258 -22.35 10.52 8.97
CA GLU A 258 -23.53 10.94 9.77
C GLU A 258 -23.24 12.19 10.63
N GLY A 259 -22.29 13.03 10.24
CA GLY A 259 -21.84 14.15 11.08
C GLY A 259 -21.01 13.69 12.29
N MET A 260 -20.99 14.50 13.37
CA MET A 260 -20.30 14.18 14.63
C MET A 260 -21.22 13.44 15.61
N ALA A 261 -21.85 12.36 15.14
CA ALA A 261 -22.94 11.66 15.81
C ALA A 261 -22.49 10.60 16.84
N TYR A 262 -21.19 10.35 16.98
CA TYR A 262 -20.69 9.21 17.76
C TYR A 262 -20.02 9.65 19.08
N LYS A 263 -20.16 8.81 20.11
CA LYS A 263 -19.44 8.90 21.40
C LYS A 263 -18.09 8.20 21.33
N SER A 264 -17.99 7.14 20.53
CA SER A 264 -16.75 6.40 20.27
C SER A 264 -16.84 5.70 18.93
N VAL A 265 -15.68 5.49 18.32
CA VAL A 265 -15.50 4.68 17.12
C VAL A 265 -14.31 3.76 17.39
N LYS A 266 -14.52 2.45 17.22
CA LYS A 266 -13.50 1.40 17.35
C LYS A 266 -13.57 0.48 16.14
N THR A 267 -12.57 -0.38 15.99
CA THR A 267 -12.63 -1.50 15.04
C THR A 267 -13.19 -2.71 15.77
N GLU A 268 -14.13 -3.41 15.14
CA GLU A 268 -14.53 -4.76 15.52
C GLU A 268 -14.46 -5.62 14.27
N ASN A 269 -13.55 -6.59 14.28
CA ASN A 269 -13.18 -7.33 13.09
C ASN A 269 -12.82 -6.41 11.91
N LYS A 270 -13.50 -6.54 10.78
CA LYS A 270 -13.35 -5.64 9.62
C LYS A 270 -14.26 -4.40 9.65
N TYR A 271 -15.08 -4.23 10.69
CA TYR A 271 -16.13 -3.21 10.73
C TYR A 271 -15.77 -2.04 11.64
N TYR A 272 -16.36 -0.88 11.34
CA TYR A 272 -16.41 0.21 12.32
C TYR A 272 -17.50 -0.09 13.34
N SER A 273 -17.09 -0.24 14.60
CA SER A 273 -17.97 -0.31 15.76
C SER A 273 -18.18 1.11 16.30
N VAL A 274 -19.41 1.61 16.25
CA VAL A 274 -19.76 2.96 16.69
C VAL A 274 -20.77 2.94 17.82
N ILE A 275 -20.55 3.80 18.81
CA ILE A 275 -21.56 4.10 19.84
C ILE A 275 -22.18 5.45 19.52
N LEU A 276 -23.48 5.47 19.25
CA LEU A 276 -24.21 6.68 18.93
C LEU A 276 -24.36 7.60 20.16
N LYS A 277 -24.43 8.91 19.91
CA LYS A 277 -24.79 9.89 20.94
C LYS A 277 -26.22 9.75 21.40
N GLU A 278 -27.11 9.54 20.44
CA GLU A 278 -28.54 9.35 20.64
C GLU A 278 -28.89 7.90 20.33
N GLU A 279 -29.64 7.27 21.23
CA GLU A 279 -30.16 5.93 21.02
C GLU A 279 -31.14 5.92 19.84
N LYS A 280 -31.08 4.90 18.99
CA LYS A 280 -32.06 4.67 17.92
C LYS A 280 -32.99 3.54 18.36
N TYR A 281 -34.29 3.67 18.09
CA TYR A 281 -35.26 2.61 18.38
C TYR A 281 -35.17 1.53 17.31
N ASP A 282 -34.87 0.30 17.72
CA ASP A 282 -34.85 -0.86 16.85
C ASP A 282 -36.27 -1.44 16.76
N ILE A 283 -36.83 -1.42 15.54
CA ILE A 283 -38.21 -1.84 15.29
C ILE A 283 -38.35 -3.37 15.42
N GLU A 284 -37.32 -4.13 15.08
CA GLU A 284 -37.34 -5.59 15.08
C GLU A 284 -37.23 -6.14 16.51
N LYS A 285 -36.41 -5.50 17.35
CA LYS A 285 -36.21 -5.89 18.76
C LYS A 285 -37.19 -5.23 19.72
N GLY A 286 -37.79 -4.12 19.31
CA GLY A 286 -38.73 -3.36 20.15
C GLY A 286 -38.07 -2.64 21.33
N ASP A 287 -36.78 -2.33 21.23
CA ASP A 287 -35.99 -1.65 22.28
C ASP A 287 -35.03 -0.60 21.69
N MET A 288 -34.38 0.18 22.54
CA MET A 288 -33.39 1.19 22.17
C MET A 288 -31.99 0.59 22.04
N GLU A 289 -31.27 0.91 20.96
CA GLU A 289 -29.89 0.45 20.72
C GLU A 289 -28.96 1.65 20.46
N GLN A 290 -27.70 1.51 20.89
CA GLN A 290 -26.66 2.55 20.73
C GLN A 290 -25.41 2.03 20.00
N LEU A 291 -25.17 0.71 20.00
CA LEU A 291 -24.03 0.09 19.35
C LEU A 291 -24.42 -0.30 17.93
N TYR A 292 -23.63 0.13 16.95
CA TYR A 292 -23.84 -0.21 15.56
C TYR A 292 -22.51 -0.57 14.90
N TYR A 293 -22.57 -1.40 13.87
CA TYR A 293 -21.46 -1.74 13.01
C TYR A 293 -21.71 -1.19 11.61
N LEU A 294 -20.71 -0.57 11.01
CA LEU A 294 -20.79 -0.10 9.63
C LEU A 294 -20.25 -1.20 8.70
N ASN A 295 -21.11 -1.70 7.80
CA ASN A 295 -20.69 -2.64 6.76
C ASN A 295 -20.04 -1.91 5.57
N ASP A 296 -19.56 -2.70 4.60
CA ASP A 296 -18.86 -2.18 3.41
C ASP A 296 -19.74 -1.24 2.54
N SER A 297 -21.07 -1.37 2.65
CA SER A 297 -22.08 -0.56 1.95
C SER A 297 -22.51 0.70 2.71
N ASP A 298 -21.84 1.05 3.81
CA ASP A 298 -22.20 2.17 4.70
C ASP A 298 -23.53 2.01 5.44
N GLU A 299 -24.02 0.78 5.55
CA GLU A 299 -25.23 0.49 6.29
C GLU A 299 -24.89 0.22 7.76
N MET A 300 -25.66 0.85 8.65
CA MET A 300 -25.56 0.69 10.10
C MET A 300 -26.31 -0.57 10.52
N ILE A 301 -25.58 -1.59 10.93
CA ILE A 301 -26.10 -2.85 11.44
C ILE A 301 -26.18 -2.76 12.97
N PRO A 302 -27.31 -3.06 13.61
CA PRO A 302 -27.40 -3.05 15.08
C PRO A 302 -26.41 -4.03 15.71
N GLY A 303 -25.78 -3.61 16.82
CA GLY A 303 -24.69 -4.34 17.44
C GLY A 303 -25.05 -5.75 17.88
N SER A 304 -26.28 -5.90 18.33
CA SER A 304 -26.86 -7.18 18.75
C SER A 304 -27.19 -8.14 17.59
N SER A 305 -26.96 -7.74 16.34
CA SER A 305 -27.11 -8.59 15.14
C SER A 305 -25.81 -9.31 14.73
N LEU A 306 -24.68 -9.01 15.39
CA LEU A 306 -23.38 -9.64 15.13
C LEU A 306 -22.94 -10.65 16.21
N ILE A 307 -23.85 -11.05 17.12
CA ILE A 307 -23.53 -11.95 18.24
C ILE A 307 -23.82 -13.42 17.85
N GLY A 308 -22.78 -14.25 17.79
CA GLY A 308 -22.91 -15.70 18.07
C GLY A 308 -22.82 -16.68 16.89
N ASP A 309 -22.16 -16.33 15.78
CA ASP A 309 -21.90 -17.29 14.70
C ASP A 309 -20.55 -18.03 14.90
N PRO A 310 -20.55 -19.37 14.97
CA PRO A 310 -19.34 -20.19 15.02
C PRO A 310 -18.46 -20.16 13.74
N GLU A 311 -18.93 -19.59 12.62
CA GLU A 311 -18.13 -19.39 11.39
C GLU A 311 -17.17 -18.19 11.47
N PHE A 312 -17.20 -17.42 12.55
CA PHE A 312 -16.19 -16.40 12.90
C PHE A 312 -14.93 -17.02 13.53
N ALA A 313 -14.41 -18.09 12.93
CA ALA A 313 -13.21 -18.74 13.38
C ALA A 313 -11.97 -17.97 12.87
N GLU A 314 -11.39 -17.14 13.73
CA GLU A 314 -10.16 -16.38 13.43
C GLU A 314 -9.03 -17.30 12.94
N LYS A 315 -8.18 -16.80 12.03
CA LYS A 315 -7.02 -17.49 11.43
C LYS A 315 -5.86 -17.76 12.40
N GLY A 316 -6.02 -17.39 13.67
CA GLY A 316 -5.01 -17.56 14.71
C GLY A 316 -3.80 -16.66 14.49
N MET A 317 -2.70 -17.01 15.15
CA MET A 317 -1.45 -16.28 15.08
C MET A 317 -0.28 -17.23 14.85
N TYR A 318 0.69 -16.76 14.07
CA TYR A 318 1.91 -17.47 13.76
C TYR A 318 3.04 -17.09 14.70
N TYR A 319 3.78 -18.09 15.15
CA TYR A 319 4.96 -17.94 15.99
C TYR A 319 6.00 -19.01 15.65
N TYR A 320 7.24 -18.82 16.10
CA TYR A 320 8.36 -19.68 15.72
C TYR A 320 8.88 -20.48 16.92
N THR A 321 8.84 -21.81 16.85
CA THR A 321 9.34 -22.71 17.89
C THR A 321 10.56 -23.46 17.41
N SER A 322 11.72 -23.25 18.02
CA SER A 322 12.94 -24.08 17.94
C SER A 322 13.17 -24.88 16.64
N ASN A 323 12.91 -24.28 15.46
CA ASN A 323 13.12 -24.71 14.06
C ASN A 323 11.89 -24.77 13.14
N GLU A 324 10.66 -24.52 13.61
CA GLU A 324 9.48 -24.48 12.74
C GLU A 324 8.53 -23.34 13.08
N ILE A 325 7.75 -22.92 12.08
CA ILE A 325 6.64 -22.01 12.26
C ILE A 325 5.41 -22.81 12.68
N ARG A 326 4.67 -22.31 13.68
CA ARG A 326 3.43 -22.90 14.19
C ARG A 326 2.32 -21.86 14.15
N ASN A 327 1.09 -22.33 13.98
CA ASN A 327 -0.11 -21.50 14.16
C ASN A 327 -0.78 -21.88 15.49
N SER A 328 -1.22 -20.89 16.27
CA SER A 328 -1.89 -21.09 17.56
C SER A 328 -3.12 -22.01 17.50
N ILE A 329 -3.77 -22.13 16.33
CA ILE A 329 -4.88 -23.06 16.11
C ILE A 329 -4.43 -24.51 16.24
N GLU A 330 -3.21 -24.84 15.82
CA GLU A 330 -2.65 -26.19 15.95
C GLU A 330 -2.62 -26.60 17.42
N ASP A 331 -2.21 -25.68 18.30
CA ASP A 331 -2.19 -25.88 19.74
C ASP A 331 -3.61 -25.94 20.35
N GLU A 332 -4.57 -25.17 19.84
CA GLU A 332 -5.99 -25.29 20.24
C GLU A 332 -6.57 -26.67 19.91
N ILE A 333 -6.20 -27.24 18.76
CA ILE A 333 -6.61 -28.59 18.37
C ILE A 333 -6.03 -29.62 19.35
N GLU A 334 -4.74 -29.49 19.68
CA GLU A 334 -4.06 -30.36 20.64
C GLU A 334 -4.67 -30.30 22.05
N LEU A 335 -5.02 -29.09 22.53
CA LEU A 335 -5.56 -28.87 23.88
C LEU A 335 -7.04 -29.30 24.02
N TYR A 336 -7.86 -29.01 23.00
CA TYR A 336 -9.32 -29.03 23.13
C TYR A 336 -10.04 -29.98 22.17
N ASP A 337 -9.30 -30.78 21.40
CA ASP A 337 -9.85 -31.73 20.42
C ASP A 337 -10.78 -31.06 19.39
N ARG A 338 -10.33 -29.91 18.86
CA ARG A 338 -11.08 -29.06 17.91
C ARG A 338 -10.64 -29.25 16.46
N GLU A 339 -10.52 -30.49 15.98
CA GLU A 339 -10.02 -30.83 14.63
C GLU A 339 -10.63 -30.01 13.48
N TRP A 340 -11.89 -29.59 13.60
CA TRP A 340 -12.56 -28.73 12.61
C TRP A 340 -11.86 -27.37 12.39
N ARG A 341 -11.13 -26.85 13.39
CA ARG A 341 -10.37 -25.59 13.30
C ARG A 341 -9.22 -25.66 12.30
N LYS A 342 -8.75 -26.87 11.95
CA LYS A 342 -7.65 -27.07 10.99
C LYS A 342 -7.92 -26.45 9.63
N ASN A 343 -9.19 -26.36 9.23
CA ASN A 343 -9.60 -25.75 7.96
C ASN A 343 -9.37 -24.23 7.91
N TYR A 344 -9.09 -23.60 9.05
CA TYR A 344 -8.85 -22.16 9.17
C TYR A 344 -7.36 -21.82 9.25
N ILE A 345 -6.47 -22.81 9.21
CA ILE A 345 -5.03 -22.59 9.10
C ILE A 345 -4.69 -22.40 7.61
N SER A 346 -4.25 -21.21 7.24
CA SER A 346 -3.75 -20.90 5.90
C SER A 346 -2.43 -20.16 5.98
N MET A 347 -1.42 -20.67 5.30
CA MET A 347 -0.09 -20.05 5.29
C MET A 347 -0.19 -18.62 4.71
N PRO A 348 0.45 -17.62 5.35
CA PRO A 348 0.42 -16.24 4.85
C PRO A 348 1.02 -16.16 3.46
N GLU A 349 0.40 -15.36 2.58
CA GLU A 349 0.91 -15.09 1.23
C GLU A 349 1.95 -13.97 1.18
N VAL A 350 2.12 -13.27 2.31
CA VAL A 350 3.08 -12.18 2.49
C VAL A 350 4.01 -12.46 3.66
N ALA A 351 5.14 -11.76 3.70
CA ALA A 351 6.05 -11.84 4.83
C ALA A 351 5.35 -11.38 6.12
N ILE A 352 5.53 -12.12 7.21
CA ILE A 352 4.89 -11.83 8.49
C ILE A 352 5.90 -11.62 9.63
N PRO A 353 5.58 -10.73 10.58
CA PRO A 353 6.34 -10.60 11.81
C PRO A 353 6.03 -11.76 12.77
N VAL A 354 7.05 -12.42 13.30
CA VAL A 354 6.91 -13.53 14.26
C VAL A 354 7.88 -13.38 15.42
N LYS A 355 7.49 -13.85 16.61
CA LYS A 355 8.38 -14.00 17.78
C LYS A 355 8.80 -15.46 17.94
N GLU A 356 9.97 -15.67 18.53
CA GLU A 356 10.45 -17.00 18.89
C GLU A 356 9.97 -17.38 20.30
N THR A 357 9.58 -18.64 20.49
CA THR A 357 9.26 -19.22 21.80
C THR A 357 10.02 -20.53 22.02
N GLU A 358 10.32 -20.84 23.29
CA GLU A 358 10.98 -22.12 23.64
C GLU A 358 9.97 -23.28 23.63
N GLU A 359 8.76 -23.03 24.13
CA GLU A 359 7.66 -23.99 24.27
C GLU A 359 6.49 -23.62 23.34
N THR A 360 5.59 -24.57 23.11
CA THR A 360 4.34 -24.31 22.38
C THR A 360 3.34 -23.59 23.28
N MET A 361 2.32 -22.97 22.66
CA MET A 361 1.22 -22.38 23.42
C MET A 361 0.49 -23.46 24.25
N ALA A 362 0.34 -24.67 23.70
CA ALA A 362 -0.28 -25.80 24.40
C ALA A 362 0.49 -26.22 25.65
N ASP A 363 1.83 -26.27 25.57
CA ASP A 363 2.69 -26.58 26.71
C ASP A 363 2.52 -25.54 27.82
N GLU A 364 2.63 -24.25 27.48
CA GLU A 364 2.52 -23.16 28.47
C GLU A 364 1.15 -23.09 29.15
N ILE A 365 0.07 -23.31 28.39
CA ILE A 365 -1.29 -23.39 28.94
C ILE A 365 -1.43 -24.61 29.87
N THR A 366 -0.92 -25.77 29.47
CA THR A 366 -0.99 -27.00 30.27
C THR A 366 -0.19 -26.88 31.57
N GLU A 367 0.93 -26.16 31.54
CA GLU A 367 1.76 -25.88 32.72
C GLU A 367 1.19 -24.75 33.60
N GLY A 368 0.14 -24.08 33.15
CA GLY A 368 -0.50 -22.96 33.86
C GLY A 368 0.36 -21.69 33.88
N LYS A 369 1.22 -21.49 32.88
CA LYS A 369 2.05 -20.29 32.71
C LYS A 369 1.24 -19.12 32.13
N THR A 370 0.27 -19.41 31.26
CA THR A 370 -0.65 -18.46 30.64
C THR A 370 -2.04 -19.09 30.48
N GLU A 371 -3.09 -18.27 30.46
CA GLU A 371 -4.47 -18.69 30.16
C GLU A 371 -4.98 -18.08 28.84
N ASP A 372 -4.21 -17.20 28.19
CA ASP A 372 -4.61 -16.43 27.01
C ASP A 372 -3.57 -16.54 25.88
N ARG A 373 -4.05 -16.89 24.68
CA ARG A 373 -3.23 -17.08 23.47
C ARG A 373 -2.43 -15.84 23.07
N TYR A 374 -2.97 -14.65 23.29
CA TYR A 374 -2.28 -13.41 22.93
C TYR A 374 -1.29 -12.99 24.02
N GLU A 375 -1.57 -13.30 25.30
CA GLU A 375 -0.60 -13.13 26.39
C GLU A 375 0.65 -14.00 26.19
N PHE A 376 0.50 -15.22 25.65
CA PHE A 376 1.60 -16.12 25.34
C PHE A 376 2.68 -15.44 24.48
N ILE A 377 2.31 -14.87 23.34
CA ILE A 377 3.27 -14.22 22.45
C ILE A 377 3.80 -12.91 23.04
N ASP A 378 2.96 -12.14 23.72
CA ASP A 378 3.39 -10.90 24.37
C ASP A 378 4.37 -11.17 25.52
N SER A 379 4.28 -12.33 26.19
CA SER A 379 5.21 -12.75 27.26
C SER A 379 6.57 -13.26 26.77
N SER A 380 6.72 -13.57 25.48
CA SER A 380 8.02 -13.98 24.94
C SER A 380 9.04 -12.83 25.06
N ASP A 381 10.21 -13.12 25.62
CA ASP A 381 11.34 -12.17 25.68
C ASP A 381 12.06 -12.01 24.32
N SER A 382 11.64 -12.74 23.29
CA SER A 382 12.25 -12.68 21.96
C SER A 382 11.86 -11.40 21.22
N GLY A 383 12.77 -10.85 20.43
CA GLY A 383 12.42 -9.82 19.45
C GLY A 383 11.59 -10.40 18.30
N TYR A 384 11.03 -9.52 17.47
CA TYR A 384 10.43 -9.92 16.21
C TYR A 384 11.50 -10.28 15.16
N GLY A 385 11.24 -11.36 14.44
CA GLY A 385 11.86 -11.71 13.18
C GLY A 385 10.83 -11.67 12.05
N ILE A 386 11.31 -11.68 10.81
CA ILE A 386 10.46 -11.71 9.62
C ILE A 386 10.56 -13.11 9.02
N TRP A 387 9.40 -13.72 8.83
CA TRP A 387 9.25 -14.99 8.14
C TRP A 387 8.57 -14.75 6.79
N ASP A 388 9.02 -15.45 5.76
CA ASP A 388 8.49 -15.34 4.40
C ASP A 388 8.55 -16.71 3.72
N GLU A 389 7.40 -17.16 3.21
CA GLU A 389 7.13 -18.45 2.54
C GLU A 389 7.49 -19.72 3.31
N ASP A 390 8.76 -19.94 3.63
CA ASP A 390 9.29 -21.17 4.23
C ASP A 390 10.45 -20.95 5.20
N LYS A 391 10.86 -19.70 5.42
CA LYS A 391 12.06 -19.40 6.20
C LYS A 391 12.01 -18.05 6.88
N MET A 392 12.80 -17.95 7.94
CA MET A 392 13.18 -16.67 8.52
C MET A 392 14.08 -15.89 7.56
N THR A 393 13.67 -14.69 7.16
CA THR A 393 14.48 -13.75 6.36
C THR A 393 15.35 -12.87 7.26
N THR A 394 14.96 -12.69 8.52
CA THR A 394 15.76 -12.01 9.55
C THR A 394 15.92 -12.85 10.82
N LYS A 395 16.85 -12.43 11.67
CA LYS A 395 16.88 -12.88 13.07
C LYS A 395 15.77 -12.17 13.86
N PHE A 396 15.49 -12.68 15.06
CA PHE A 396 14.62 -12.08 16.08
C PHE A 396 15.33 -10.90 16.76
N ILE A 397 15.32 -9.73 16.13
CA ILE A 397 16.16 -8.57 16.55
C ILE A 397 15.41 -7.24 16.60
N TYR A 398 14.14 -7.21 16.23
CA TYR A 398 13.32 -6.01 16.25
C TYR A 398 12.49 -5.99 17.52
N ASP A 399 12.40 -4.83 18.16
CA ASP A 399 11.64 -4.68 19.40
C ASP A 399 10.13 -4.75 19.11
N GLU A 400 9.72 -4.17 17.98
CA GLU A 400 8.38 -4.24 17.42
C GLU A 400 8.43 -4.39 15.90
N CYS A 401 7.37 -4.93 15.32
CA CYS A 401 7.22 -5.07 13.88
C CYS A 401 5.76 -4.93 13.45
N GLY A 402 5.52 -4.17 12.39
CA GLY A 402 4.23 -4.06 11.70
C GLY A 402 4.10 -5.09 10.59
N SER A 403 2.87 -5.28 10.11
CA SER A 403 2.59 -6.20 9.02
C SER A 403 3.12 -5.70 7.68
N GLU A 404 3.33 -6.64 6.76
CA GLU A 404 3.64 -6.32 5.37
C GLU A 404 2.46 -5.59 4.71
N SER A 405 2.81 -4.51 4.02
CA SER A 405 1.91 -3.83 3.11
C SER A 405 2.74 -3.05 2.10
N SER A 406 2.35 -3.10 0.82
CA SER A 406 3.03 -2.39 -0.29
C SER A 406 4.54 -2.68 -0.41
N GLY A 407 4.96 -3.90 -0.09
CA GLY A 407 6.34 -4.39 -0.11
C GLY A 407 7.18 -4.02 1.10
N LEU A 408 6.59 -3.51 2.19
CA LEU A 408 7.30 -2.98 3.35
C LEU A 408 6.70 -3.43 4.68
N LEU A 409 7.58 -3.67 5.65
CA LEU A 409 7.26 -3.89 7.06
C LEU A 409 7.89 -2.77 7.90
N ALA A 410 7.09 -2.15 8.76
CA ALA A 410 7.60 -1.22 9.78
C ALA A 410 8.35 -2.02 10.85
N VAL A 411 9.56 -1.60 11.21
CA VAL A 411 10.38 -2.26 12.24
C VAL A 411 10.89 -1.25 13.26
N GLU A 412 10.82 -1.63 14.53
CA GLU A 412 11.42 -0.88 15.62
C GLU A 412 12.71 -1.54 16.09
N LYS A 413 13.71 -0.70 16.36
CA LYS A 413 14.91 -1.13 17.06
C LYS A 413 15.48 0.02 17.88
N ASP A 414 15.80 -0.24 19.14
CA ASP A 414 16.37 0.72 20.08
C ASP A 414 15.49 1.98 20.22
N GLY A 415 14.16 1.83 20.21
CA GLY A 415 13.20 2.92 20.37
C GLY A 415 13.01 3.81 19.13
N LYS A 416 13.45 3.35 17.95
CA LYS A 416 13.31 4.06 16.68
C LYS A 416 12.74 3.16 15.59
N TRP A 417 11.99 3.78 14.69
CA TRP A 417 11.30 3.11 13.60
C TRP A 417 11.99 3.31 12.26
N GLY A 418 11.88 2.28 11.42
CA GLY A 418 12.27 2.25 10.01
C GLY A 418 11.44 1.23 9.25
N TYR A 419 11.78 0.98 7.99
CA TYR A 419 11.05 0.03 7.15
C TYR A 419 12.01 -0.88 6.42
N VAL A 420 11.69 -2.16 6.39
CA VAL A 420 12.40 -3.20 5.66
C VAL A 420 11.47 -3.80 4.62
N ASN A 421 12.03 -4.43 3.59
CA ASN A 421 11.24 -5.28 2.72
C ASN A 421 11.10 -6.71 3.30
N ASP A 422 10.34 -7.55 2.61
CA ASP A 422 10.22 -9.01 2.78
C ASP A 422 11.55 -9.75 3.07
N GLN A 423 12.64 -9.36 2.38
CA GLN A 423 13.97 -9.93 2.56
C GLN A 423 14.75 -9.35 3.75
N GLY A 424 14.12 -8.53 4.60
CA GLY A 424 14.75 -7.90 5.76
C GLY A 424 15.74 -6.78 5.43
N LYS A 425 15.81 -6.33 4.18
CA LYS A 425 16.68 -5.23 3.76
C LYS A 425 16.05 -3.91 4.18
N VAL A 426 16.80 -3.10 4.92
CA VAL A 426 16.39 -1.73 5.29
C VAL A 426 16.20 -0.87 4.04
N MET A 427 14.95 -0.50 3.78
CA MET A 427 14.52 0.39 2.70
C MET A 427 14.43 1.83 3.19
N ILE A 428 13.93 2.01 4.41
CA ILE A 428 13.86 3.30 5.11
C ILE A 428 14.64 3.16 6.42
N PRO A 429 15.66 4.01 6.68
CA PRO A 429 16.52 3.86 7.86
C PRO A 429 15.76 3.89 9.19
N ILE A 430 16.19 3.07 10.15
CA ILE A 430 15.66 3.00 11.52
C ILE A 430 16.14 4.21 12.32
N LYS A 431 15.40 5.33 12.24
CA LYS A 431 15.76 6.61 12.87
C LYS A 431 14.57 7.53 13.13
N TYR A 432 13.36 7.06 12.85
CA TYR A 432 12.13 7.83 12.96
C TYR A 432 11.47 7.59 14.31
N ASP A 433 10.65 8.55 14.71
CA ASP A 433 9.76 8.43 15.85
C ASP A 433 8.47 7.73 15.41
N ALA A 434 7.67 7.27 16.38
CA ALA A 434 6.36 6.70 16.10
C ALA A 434 5.45 7.72 15.38
N SER A 435 4.81 7.28 14.29
CA SER A 435 3.89 8.09 13.49
C SER A 435 2.42 7.83 13.80
N TRP A 436 2.10 6.82 14.61
CA TRP A 436 0.72 6.41 14.89
C TRP A 436 0.53 6.14 16.38
N LYS A 437 -0.52 6.73 16.95
CA LYS A 437 -0.82 6.69 18.40
C LYS A 437 -2.11 5.93 18.73
N HIS A 438 -2.87 5.51 17.72
CA HIS A 438 -4.15 4.82 17.88
C HIS A 438 -4.03 3.34 17.55
N TYR A 439 -2.86 2.77 17.82
CA TYR A 439 -2.62 1.33 17.75
C TYR A 439 -2.82 0.74 19.14
N ASN A 440 -3.63 -0.32 19.25
CA ASN A 440 -3.92 -0.96 20.53
C ASN A 440 -3.00 -2.15 20.77
N GLU A 441 -2.68 -2.41 22.04
CA GLU A 441 -2.07 -3.68 22.46
C GLU A 441 -3.05 -4.84 22.16
N THR A 442 -2.53 -6.02 21.78
CA THR A 442 -3.31 -7.16 21.25
C THR A 442 -4.49 -7.58 22.15
N ASN A 443 -4.36 -7.36 23.46
CA ASN A 443 -5.35 -7.72 24.49
C ASN A 443 -5.83 -6.53 25.35
N GLY A 444 -5.64 -5.29 24.90
CA GLY A 444 -5.92 -4.12 25.73
C GLY A 444 -6.57 -2.96 25.00
N ASP A 445 -7.43 -2.22 25.71
CA ASP A 445 -7.90 -0.88 25.31
C ASP A 445 -6.80 0.19 25.43
N LYS A 446 -5.54 -0.22 25.64
CA LYS A 446 -4.42 0.68 25.88
C LYS A 446 -3.69 0.95 24.57
N GLU A 447 -3.72 2.22 24.17
CA GLU A 447 -2.96 2.73 23.05
C GLU A 447 -1.45 2.67 23.32
N LYS A 448 -0.70 2.23 22.31
CA LYS A 448 0.77 2.29 22.28
C LYS A 448 1.28 3.04 21.05
N GLU A 449 2.48 3.59 21.17
CA GLU A 449 3.17 4.25 20.06
C GLU A 449 3.57 3.20 18.99
N PHE A 450 3.26 3.49 17.74
CA PHE A 450 3.50 2.60 16.60
C PHE A 450 3.78 3.40 15.32
N CYS A 451 3.93 2.71 14.19
CA CYS A 451 4.02 3.34 12.87
C CYS A 451 2.96 2.80 11.92
N TYR A 452 2.42 3.69 11.08
CA TYR A 452 1.56 3.28 9.98
C TYR A 452 2.30 2.34 9.01
N ALA A 453 1.64 1.29 8.55
CA ALA A 453 2.14 0.48 7.43
C ALA A 453 2.14 1.30 6.13
N ALA A 454 2.92 0.88 5.15
CA ALA A 454 2.92 1.53 3.84
C ALA A 454 1.59 1.28 3.12
N THR A 455 1.04 2.30 2.46
CA THR A 455 -0.17 2.18 1.63
C THR A 455 0.07 2.80 0.27
N GLU A 456 -0.32 2.10 -0.79
CA GLU A 456 -0.06 2.49 -2.19
C GLU A 456 1.42 2.82 -2.47
N GLY A 457 2.32 2.17 -1.72
CA GLY A 457 3.75 2.42 -1.80
C GLY A 457 4.23 3.73 -1.15
N TYR A 458 3.45 4.35 -0.28
CA TYR A 458 3.82 5.56 0.48
C TYR A 458 3.81 5.31 2.00
N VAL A 459 4.65 6.06 2.71
CA VAL A 459 4.84 5.95 4.16
C VAL A 459 4.97 7.35 4.78
N PRO A 460 4.06 7.74 5.69
CA PRO A 460 4.22 8.94 6.49
C PRO A 460 5.20 8.67 7.64
N LEU A 461 6.15 9.57 7.82
CA LEU A 461 7.26 9.43 8.77
C LEU A 461 7.38 10.68 9.63
N VAL A 462 7.72 10.48 10.90
CA VAL A 462 7.97 11.56 11.85
C VAL A 462 9.40 11.50 12.34
N LYS A 463 10.09 12.65 12.30
CA LYS A 463 11.40 12.78 12.95
C LYS A 463 11.50 14.11 13.67
N ASP A 464 11.77 14.07 14.97
CA ASP A 464 11.91 15.25 15.82
C ASP A 464 10.67 16.17 15.72
N GLY A 465 9.48 15.55 15.64
CA GLY A 465 8.19 16.24 15.48
C GLY A 465 7.91 16.81 14.09
N LYS A 466 8.76 16.56 13.08
CA LYS A 466 8.54 17.00 11.70
C LYS A 466 8.08 15.83 10.84
N TRP A 467 6.94 16.02 10.19
CA TRP A 467 6.37 15.03 9.28
C TRP A 467 6.97 15.13 7.88
N GLU A 468 7.24 13.99 7.27
CA GLU A 468 7.60 13.83 5.87
C GLU A 468 6.87 12.61 5.27
N MET A 469 6.78 12.53 3.95
CA MET A 469 6.29 11.34 3.26
C MET A 469 7.41 10.77 2.40
N ARG A 470 7.58 9.45 2.42
CA ARG A 470 8.47 8.73 1.50
C ARG A 470 7.71 7.68 0.71
N ASN A 471 8.22 7.32 -0.46
CA ASN A 471 7.74 6.15 -1.18
C ASN A 471 8.45 4.87 -0.70
N SER A 472 8.04 3.72 -1.23
CA SER A 472 8.54 2.39 -0.86
C SER A 472 10.02 2.16 -1.16
N LYS A 473 10.63 3.01 -2.00
CA LYS A 473 12.08 3.01 -2.26
C LYS A 473 12.87 3.85 -1.26
N GLY A 474 12.17 4.55 -0.36
CA GLY A 474 12.74 5.48 0.60
C GLY A 474 13.03 6.86 0.00
N ASP A 475 12.55 7.17 -1.20
CA ASP A 475 12.69 8.51 -1.77
C ASP A 475 11.72 9.49 -1.11
N LEU A 476 12.17 10.73 -0.88
CA LEU A 476 11.36 11.79 -0.27
C LEU A 476 10.30 12.31 -1.25
N VAL A 477 9.02 12.21 -0.87
CA VAL A 477 7.84 12.57 -1.66
C VAL A 477 7.25 13.91 -1.20
N ILE A 478 7.05 14.06 0.12
CA ILE A 478 6.62 15.33 0.75
C ILE A 478 7.72 15.79 1.69
N SER A 479 8.15 17.05 1.54
CA SER A 479 9.23 17.66 2.32
C SER A 479 8.96 17.64 3.83
N SER A 480 10.03 17.41 4.59
CA SER A 480 10.00 17.46 6.05
C SER A 480 9.49 18.81 6.57
N GLY A 481 8.43 18.76 7.39
CA GLY A 481 7.82 19.94 8.00
C GLY A 481 6.97 20.78 7.04
N ALA A 482 6.64 20.28 5.85
CA ALA A 482 5.69 20.94 4.95
C ALA A 482 4.27 20.99 5.57
N PHE A 483 3.96 20.00 6.41
CA PHE A 483 2.70 19.86 7.14
C PHE A 483 2.97 19.53 8.60
N GLU A 484 2.02 19.89 9.46
CA GLU A 484 2.06 19.60 10.90
C GLU A 484 1.84 18.12 11.18
N GLU A 485 1.02 17.45 10.37
CA GLU A 485 0.71 16.02 10.41
C GLU A 485 0.37 15.51 9.00
N ILE A 486 0.66 14.24 8.70
CA ILE A 486 0.41 13.59 7.42
C ILE A 486 -0.09 12.16 7.68
N LEU A 487 -1.27 11.79 7.19
CA LEU A 487 -1.80 10.42 7.35
C LEU A 487 -1.49 9.54 6.13
N PRO A 488 -1.65 8.20 6.24
CA PRO A 488 -1.50 7.27 5.14
C PRO A 488 -2.30 7.64 3.88
N VAL A 489 -1.79 7.19 2.74
CA VAL A 489 -2.41 7.39 1.43
C VAL A 489 -3.54 6.37 1.24
N TYR A 490 -4.67 6.83 0.73
CA TYR A 490 -5.78 5.99 0.30
C TYR A 490 -6.46 6.64 -0.91
N ASP A 491 -6.67 5.86 -1.97
CA ASP A 491 -7.13 6.29 -3.29
C ASP A 491 -6.32 7.49 -3.83
N GLY A 492 -4.99 7.38 -3.75
CA GLY A 492 -4.03 8.41 -4.17
C GLY A 492 -4.12 9.74 -3.42
N LYS A 493 -4.82 9.78 -2.27
CA LYS A 493 -5.04 10.96 -1.45
C LYS A 493 -4.54 10.75 -0.03
N CYS A 494 -4.19 11.83 0.67
CA CYS A 494 -3.86 11.77 2.08
C CYS A 494 -4.36 12.99 2.84
N TRP A 495 -4.64 12.79 4.13
CA TRP A 495 -4.92 13.88 5.05
C TRP A 495 -3.65 14.58 5.47
N VAL A 496 -3.70 15.91 5.52
CA VAL A 496 -2.62 16.72 6.05
C VAL A 496 -3.16 17.81 6.96
N LYS A 497 -2.37 18.20 7.96
CA LYS A 497 -2.68 19.30 8.85
C LYS A 497 -1.78 20.50 8.56
N LYS A 498 -2.36 21.67 8.40
CA LYS A 498 -1.66 22.93 8.13
C LYS A 498 -2.37 24.09 8.82
N ASP A 499 -1.60 24.91 9.53
CA ASP A 499 -2.10 26.06 10.29
C ASP A 499 -3.21 25.65 11.28
N GLY A 500 -3.05 24.49 11.92
CA GLY A 500 -4.00 23.90 12.86
C GLY A 500 -5.30 23.35 12.24
N LYS A 501 -5.43 23.31 10.91
CA LYS A 501 -6.61 22.79 10.21
C LYS A 501 -6.26 21.63 9.28
N TRP A 502 -7.20 20.71 9.12
CA TRP A 502 -7.05 19.56 8.25
C TRP A 502 -7.50 19.87 6.82
N GLY A 503 -6.81 19.29 5.86
CA GLY A 503 -7.14 19.29 4.44
C GLY A 503 -6.73 17.95 3.81
N ILE A 504 -6.98 17.83 2.51
CA ILE A 504 -6.74 16.60 1.75
C ILE A 504 -5.90 16.96 0.53
N LEU A 505 -4.80 16.24 0.37
CA LEU A 505 -3.96 16.29 -0.83
C LEU A 505 -4.28 15.11 -1.73
N LYS A 506 -4.17 15.33 -3.04
CA LYS A 506 -4.02 14.29 -4.04
C LYS A 506 -2.58 14.29 -4.53
N LEU A 507 -1.94 13.12 -4.54
CA LEU A 507 -0.60 12.94 -5.11
C LEU A 507 -0.72 12.65 -6.61
N GLU A 508 -0.05 13.42 -7.46
CA GLU A 508 -0.25 13.32 -8.92
C GLU A 508 0.38 12.06 -9.54
N ASN A 509 1.36 11.46 -8.87
CA ASN A 509 2.03 10.23 -9.33
C ASN A 509 1.61 8.98 -8.55
N ALA A 510 0.67 9.10 -7.61
CA ALA A 510 0.12 7.92 -6.95
C ALA A 510 -0.51 7.02 -8.01
N LYS A 511 0.00 5.78 -8.08
CA LYS A 511 -0.63 4.76 -8.88
C LYS A 511 -1.91 4.40 -8.14
N ILE A 512 -3.04 4.74 -8.73
CA ILE A 512 -4.31 4.14 -8.34
C ILE A 512 -4.18 2.68 -8.74
N ASP A 513 -3.85 1.82 -7.78
CA ASP A 513 -3.93 0.39 -7.97
C ASP A 513 -5.41 0.10 -8.27
N LYS A 514 -5.71 -0.19 -9.53
CA LYS A 514 -7.05 -0.59 -9.99
C LYS A 514 -7.42 -2.00 -9.52
N ASP A 515 -6.67 -2.54 -8.57
CA ASP A 515 -6.85 -3.87 -8.00
C ASP A 515 -7.74 -3.82 -6.74
N SER A 516 -8.21 -2.64 -6.30
CA SER A 516 -9.42 -2.53 -5.47
C SER A 516 -10.72 -2.79 -6.25
N GLU A 517 -10.65 -3.15 -7.55
CA GLU A 517 -11.80 -3.48 -8.40
C GLU A 517 -11.63 -4.74 -9.27
N LYS A 518 -10.71 -5.68 -8.97
CA LYS A 518 -10.60 -6.94 -9.74
C LYS A 518 -10.31 -8.17 -8.89
N GLU A 519 -11.37 -8.96 -8.65
CA GLU A 519 -11.29 -10.35 -8.24
C GLU A 519 -10.49 -11.20 -9.25
N ASP A 520 -9.64 -12.04 -8.66
CA ASP A 520 -8.72 -12.97 -9.30
C ASP A 520 -9.44 -14.04 -10.13
N SER A 521 -9.18 -14.04 -11.43
CA SER A 521 -9.39 -15.20 -12.28
C SER A 521 -8.12 -16.06 -12.31
N SER A 522 -8.12 -17.20 -11.61
CA SER A 522 -7.07 -18.21 -11.80
C SER A 522 -7.55 -19.34 -12.72
N ASP A 523 -6.83 -19.48 -13.83
CA ASP A 523 -6.85 -20.66 -14.70
C ASP A 523 -6.37 -21.89 -13.91
N THR A 524 -7.12 -22.99 -13.95
CA THR A 524 -6.52 -24.33 -13.77
C THR A 524 -6.86 -25.28 -14.90
N GLN A 525 -5.79 -25.81 -15.47
CA GLN A 525 -5.77 -26.82 -16.51
C GLN A 525 -6.43 -28.12 -16.05
N LYS A 526 -7.27 -28.62 -16.96
CA LYS A 526 -7.68 -30.03 -17.16
C LYS A 526 -6.71 -31.07 -16.58
N VAL A 527 -7.25 -31.91 -15.71
CA VAL A 527 -6.98 -33.35 -15.76
C VAL A 527 -8.29 -34.10 -15.91
N SER A 528 -8.44 -34.72 -17.08
CA SER A 528 -9.51 -35.60 -17.46
C SER A 528 -9.55 -36.87 -16.61
N ASN A 529 -10.74 -37.33 -16.25
CA ASN A 529 -11.05 -38.73 -16.47
C ASN A 529 -12.52 -38.94 -16.86
N LYS A 530 -12.67 -39.45 -18.08
CA LYS A 530 -13.88 -40.04 -18.63
C LYS A 530 -14.11 -41.37 -17.91
N ASN A 531 -15.35 -41.68 -17.56
CA ASN A 531 -16.05 -42.75 -18.27
C ASN A 531 -17.56 -42.64 -18.07
N ALA A 532 -18.23 -42.73 -19.20
CA ALA A 532 -19.67 -42.86 -19.33
C ALA A 532 -20.08 -44.30 -18.97
N ASP A 533 -21.33 -44.49 -18.57
CA ASP A 533 -22.29 -45.12 -19.47
C ASP A 533 -23.74 -45.02 -18.94
N LYS A 534 -24.57 -44.42 -19.81
CA LYS A 534 -26.04 -44.52 -19.91
C LYS A 534 -26.39 -45.82 -20.68
N PRO A 535 -27.65 -46.10 -21.07
CA PRO A 535 -28.95 -45.93 -20.41
C PRO A 535 -29.86 -47.17 -20.62
N GLY A 536 -31.07 -47.17 -20.04
CA GLY A 536 -32.13 -48.12 -20.40
C GLY A 536 -33.52 -47.48 -20.35
N ASN A 537 -34.13 -47.30 -21.51
CA ASN A 537 -35.40 -46.62 -21.74
C ASN A 537 -36.49 -47.66 -22.05
N THR A 538 -37.75 -47.48 -21.63
CA THR A 538 -38.91 -48.08 -22.33
C THR A 538 -40.22 -47.34 -22.02
N LYS A 539 -40.95 -47.02 -23.11
CA LYS A 539 -42.25 -46.32 -23.20
C LYS A 539 -43.46 -47.27 -23.20
N LYS A 540 -44.65 -46.78 -22.79
CA LYS A 540 -45.94 -46.71 -23.55
C LYS A 540 -47.09 -46.16 -22.67
N GLU A 541 -47.74 -45.04 -23.03
CA GLU A 541 -49.08 -44.87 -23.70
C GLU A 541 -50.28 -45.43 -22.89
N ASN A 542 -51.47 -44.84 -22.71
CA ASN A 542 -52.19 -43.63 -23.18
C ASN A 542 -53.47 -43.49 -22.29
N GLY A 543 -54.05 -42.28 -22.11
CA GLY A 543 -55.43 -42.12 -21.59
C GLY A 543 -55.78 -40.71 -21.10
N SER A 544 -56.78 -40.08 -21.72
CA SER A 544 -57.20 -38.67 -21.61
C SER A 544 -58.07 -38.31 -20.40
N SER A 545 -57.92 -37.10 -19.84
CA SER A 545 -58.96 -36.04 -19.80
C SER A 545 -58.47 -34.85 -18.97
N GLN A 546 -58.67 -33.65 -19.53
CA GLN A 546 -58.27 -32.34 -19.00
C GLN A 546 -58.85 -32.05 -17.61
N ASP A 547 -57.96 -31.79 -16.66
CA ASP A 547 -57.92 -30.50 -15.99
C ASP A 547 -56.57 -29.88 -16.40
N ASP A 548 -56.57 -28.71 -17.02
CA ASP A 548 -55.32 -28.01 -17.38
C ASP A 548 -54.65 -27.50 -16.09
N LYS A 549 -54.15 -28.43 -15.26
CA LYS A 549 -53.09 -28.17 -14.29
C LYS A 549 -51.96 -27.58 -15.10
N LYS A 550 -51.57 -26.35 -14.80
CA LYS A 550 -50.54 -25.58 -15.49
C LYS A 550 -49.19 -26.29 -15.28
N THR A 551 -49.00 -27.40 -15.97
CA THR A 551 -47.88 -28.31 -15.77
C THR A 551 -46.69 -27.62 -16.39
N ILE A 552 -45.96 -26.90 -15.54
CA ILE A 552 -44.71 -26.28 -15.90
C ILE A 552 -43.76 -27.40 -16.31
N SER A 553 -43.17 -27.31 -17.51
CA SER A 553 -42.23 -28.32 -17.99
C SER A 553 -40.95 -28.29 -17.14
N SER A 554 -40.25 -29.42 -17.03
CA SER A 554 -38.94 -29.45 -16.38
C SER A 554 -37.90 -28.54 -17.05
N GLU A 555 -38.00 -28.36 -18.37
CA GLU A 555 -37.23 -27.34 -19.09
C GLU A 555 -37.50 -25.92 -18.56
N THR A 556 -38.72 -25.64 -18.13
CA THR A 556 -39.09 -24.34 -17.55
C THR A 556 -38.54 -24.20 -16.13
N TYR A 557 -38.63 -25.22 -15.28
CA TYR A 557 -38.00 -25.19 -13.94
C TYR A 557 -36.49 -25.01 -14.02
N GLN A 558 -35.80 -25.73 -14.91
CA GLN A 558 -34.36 -25.53 -15.14
C GLN A 558 -34.02 -24.13 -15.62
N LYS A 559 -34.80 -23.60 -16.57
CA LYS A 559 -34.56 -22.26 -17.10
C LYS A 559 -34.81 -21.17 -16.07
N VAL A 560 -35.79 -21.35 -15.20
CA VAL A 560 -36.27 -20.32 -14.27
C VAL A 560 -35.56 -20.38 -12.91
N TYR A 561 -35.43 -21.57 -12.33
CA TYR A 561 -34.80 -21.78 -11.03
C TYR A 561 -33.32 -22.14 -11.14
N GLY A 562 -32.89 -22.76 -12.23
CA GLY A 562 -31.48 -23.14 -12.42
C GLY A 562 -30.48 -22.00 -12.21
N PRO A 563 -30.74 -20.76 -12.69
CA PRO A 563 -29.87 -19.61 -12.41
C PRO A 563 -29.86 -19.19 -10.93
N LEU A 564 -30.97 -19.37 -10.20
CA LEU A 564 -31.02 -19.08 -8.77
C LEU A 564 -30.18 -20.09 -7.98
N LEU A 565 -30.22 -21.37 -8.36
CA LEU A 565 -29.34 -22.39 -7.78
C LEU A 565 -27.86 -22.09 -8.07
N ASP A 566 -27.53 -21.69 -9.31
CA ASP A 566 -26.15 -21.29 -9.65
C ASP A 566 -25.70 -20.07 -8.85
N GLN A 567 -26.58 -19.07 -8.70
CA GLN A 567 -26.30 -17.89 -7.91
C GLN A 567 -26.05 -18.26 -6.45
N ALA A 568 -26.96 -19.03 -5.82
CA ALA A 568 -26.78 -19.44 -4.43
C ALA A 568 -25.52 -20.30 -4.25
N GLY A 569 -25.22 -21.19 -5.20
CA GLY A 569 -24.00 -21.99 -5.18
C GLY A 569 -22.70 -21.18 -5.29
N ASN A 570 -22.75 -20.05 -5.99
CA ASN A 570 -21.61 -19.13 -6.11
C ASN A 570 -21.51 -18.16 -4.93
N GLU A 571 -22.64 -17.74 -4.37
CA GLU A 571 -22.74 -16.71 -3.33
C GLU A 571 -22.57 -17.28 -1.91
N TYR A 572 -23.06 -18.50 -1.68
CA TYR A 572 -23.12 -19.13 -0.36
C TYR A 572 -22.43 -20.52 -0.30
N GLY A 573 -22.00 -21.05 -1.44
CA GLY A 573 -21.29 -22.33 -1.53
C GLY A 573 -22.08 -23.46 -2.19
N GLN A 574 -21.37 -24.43 -2.76
CA GLN A 574 -21.95 -25.48 -3.62
C GLN A 574 -22.75 -26.57 -2.87
N SER A 575 -22.67 -26.60 -1.54
CA SER A 575 -23.40 -27.50 -0.64
C SER A 575 -24.72 -26.92 -0.13
N MET A 576 -25.19 -25.80 -0.70
CA MET A 576 -26.53 -25.29 -0.38
C MET A 576 -27.59 -26.29 -0.84
N ASP A 577 -28.50 -26.66 0.05
CA ASP A 577 -29.61 -27.55 -0.27
C ASP A 577 -30.78 -26.79 -0.89
N TYR A 578 -31.53 -27.47 -1.75
CA TYR A 578 -32.83 -26.99 -2.18
C TYR A 578 -33.86 -28.11 -2.22
N PHE A 579 -35.10 -27.72 -1.92
CA PHE A 579 -36.29 -28.56 -2.04
C PHE A 579 -37.15 -28.03 -3.20
N LEU A 580 -37.91 -28.94 -3.81
CA LEU A 580 -38.85 -28.57 -4.87
C LEU A 580 -40.20 -29.27 -4.68
N TYR A 581 -41.22 -28.52 -4.24
CA TYR A 581 -42.52 -29.09 -3.87
C TYR A 581 -43.70 -28.16 -4.18
N ASP A 582 -44.84 -28.74 -4.57
CA ASP A 582 -46.11 -28.02 -4.82
C ASP A 582 -46.85 -27.87 -3.48
N ILE A 583 -46.60 -26.76 -2.77
CA ILE A 583 -47.08 -26.55 -1.39
C ILE A 583 -48.58 -26.29 -1.38
N ASP A 584 -49.09 -25.46 -2.29
CA ASP A 584 -50.49 -25.03 -2.30
C ASP A 584 -51.40 -25.84 -3.24
N LYS A 585 -50.82 -26.87 -3.89
CA LYS A 585 -51.49 -27.83 -4.79
C LYS A 585 -52.04 -27.18 -6.06
N ASP A 586 -51.48 -26.05 -6.50
CA ASP A 586 -51.88 -25.35 -7.72
C ASP A 586 -51.28 -25.96 -9.01
N GLY A 587 -50.32 -26.89 -8.86
CA GLY A 587 -49.63 -27.55 -9.98
C GLY A 587 -48.29 -26.93 -10.38
N VAL A 588 -47.86 -25.86 -9.71
CA VAL A 588 -46.53 -25.28 -9.77
C VAL A 588 -45.76 -25.73 -8.53
N LYS A 589 -44.50 -26.13 -8.68
CA LYS A 589 -43.63 -26.45 -7.55
C LYS A 589 -42.88 -25.20 -7.10
N GLU A 590 -42.95 -24.91 -5.82
CA GLU A 590 -42.13 -23.93 -5.15
C GLU A 590 -40.71 -24.45 -4.97
N LEU A 591 -39.75 -23.56 -5.19
CA LEU A 591 -38.36 -23.76 -4.84
C LEU A 591 -38.15 -23.22 -3.43
N LEU A 592 -37.71 -24.07 -2.51
CA LEU A 592 -37.17 -23.65 -1.22
C LEU A 592 -35.66 -23.78 -1.33
N LEU A 593 -34.97 -22.65 -1.47
CA LEU A 593 -33.52 -22.60 -1.69
C LEU A 593 -32.85 -22.15 -0.40
N LEU A 594 -31.95 -22.98 0.13
CA LEU A 594 -31.13 -22.59 1.26
C LEU A 594 -30.18 -21.48 0.82
N ASN A 595 -30.26 -20.36 1.50
CA ASN A 595 -29.38 -19.22 1.36
C ASN A 595 -28.83 -18.87 2.73
N GLY A 596 -27.56 -18.52 2.77
CA GLY A 596 -26.86 -18.15 3.99
C GLY A 596 -25.48 -18.76 3.97
N THR A 597 -24.52 -18.10 4.61
CA THR A 597 -23.14 -18.59 4.66
C THR A 597 -22.97 -19.67 5.72
N CYS A 598 -23.83 -19.68 6.75
CA CYS A 598 -23.73 -20.49 7.95
C CYS A 598 -25.07 -20.97 8.52
N GLU A 599 -25.06 -21.93 9.44
CA GLU A 599 -26.28 -22.42 10.10
C GLU A 599 -27.07 -21.33 10.84
N ALA A 600 -26.45 -20.20 11.22
CA ALA A 600 -27.11 -19.12 11.95
C ALA A 600 -27.87 -18.13 11.04
N ASP A 601 -27.44 -17.95 9.79
CA ASP A 601 -28.10 -17.09 8.79
C ASP A 601 -28.84 -17.88 7.69
N TYR A 602 -28.75 -19.22 7.73
CA TYR A 602 -29.54 -20.10 6.88
C TYR A 602 -31.02 -19.76 6.92
N VAL A 603 -31.52 -19.35 5.76
CA VAL A 603 -32.93 -19.17 5.45
C VAL A 603 -33.26 -19.93 4.18
N TYR A 604 -34.41 -20.60 4.16
CA TYR A 604 -34.98 -21.10 2.92
C TYR A 604 -35.78 -19.99 2.25
N LYS A 605 -35.22 -19.40 1.19
CA LYS A 605 -35.94 -18.46 0.33
C LYS A 605 -36.90 -19.23 -0.56
N ILE A 606 -38.18 -18.87 -0.51
CA ILE A 606 -39.24 -19.56 -1.23
C ILE A 606 -39.61 -18.79 -2.49
N TYR A 607 -39.50 -19.45 -3.64
CA TYR A 607 -39.85 -18.91 -4.94
C TYR A 607 -40.96 -19.74 -5.60
N THR A 608 -41.83 -19.09 -6.37
CA THR A 608 -42.79 -19.75 -7.28
C THR A 608 -42.59 -19.26 -8.72
N ILE A 609 -43.24 -19.89 -9.71
CA ILE A 609 -43.18 -19.48 -11.12
C ILE A 609 -44.44 -18.70 -11.50
N GLY A 610 -44.27 -17.39 -11.72
CA GLY A 610 -45.30 -16.48 -12.23
C GLY A 610 -44.88 -15.85 -13.55
N ASN A 611 -45.77 -15.83 -14.55
CA ASN A 611 -45.52 -15.18 -15.86
C ASN A 611 -44.22 -15.62 -16.59
N GLY A 612 -43.72 -16.83 -16.32
CA GLY A 612 -42.51 -17.37 -16.96
C GLY A 612 -41.19 -16.97 -16.30
N SER A 613 -41.23 -16.37 -15.11
CA SER A 613 -40.07 -16.01 -14.29
C SER A 613 -40.23 -16.47 -12.85
N ALA A 614 -39.11 -16.58 -12.13
CA ALA A 614 -39.12 -16.85 -10.70
C ALA A 614 -39.66 -15.62 -9.97
N ARG A 615 -40.54 -15.84 -9.00
CA ARG A 615 -41.09 -14.80 -8.13
C ARG A 615 -40.82 -15.22 -6.69
N TYR A 616 -40.06 -14.40 -5.98
CA TYR A 616 -39.89 -14.54 -4.53
C TYR A 616 -41.25 -14.40 -3.83
N ILE A 617 -41.51 -15.29 -2.87
CA ILE A 617 -42.73 -15.30 -2.06
C ILE A 617 -42.41 -14.75 -0.67
N ASP A 618 -41.53 -15.44 0.05
CA ASP A 618 -41.16 -15.18 1.44
C ASP A 618 -39.98 -16.09 1.80
N GLU A 619 -39.51 -16.03 3.04
CA GLU A 619 -38.48 -16.92 3.56
C GLU A 619 -38.87 -17.54 4.90
N VAL A 620 -38.25 -18.67 5.23
CA VAL A 620 -38.40 -19.35 6.51
C VAL A 620 -37.03 -19.71 7.06
N ASN A 621 -36.94 -19.92 8.38
CA ASN A 621 -35.70 -20.35 9.01
C ASN A 621 -35.16 -21.64 8.34
N GLY A 622 -33.85 -21.71 8.08
CA GLY A 622 -33.16 -22.85 7.47
C GLY A 622 -32.17 -23.55 8.40
N SER A 623 -32.04 -23.09 9.64
CA SER A 623 -31.11 -23.63 10.64
C SER A 623 -31.60 -24.98 11.19
N CYS A 624 -30.90 -26.07 10.85
CA CYS A 624 -31.28 -27.45 11.21
C CYS A 624 -32.75 -27.78 10.90
N VAL A 625 -33.19 -27.44 9.68
CA VAL A 625 -34.57 -27.65 9.25
C VAL A 625 -34.70 -28.80 8.25
N MET A 626 -35.66 -29.68 8.48
CA MET A 626 -36.13 -30.67 7.52
C MET A 626 -37.60 -30.43 7.18
N PHE A 627 -37.95 -30.62 5.91
CA PHE A 627 -39.33 -30.52 5.44
C PHE A 627 -39.93 -31.90 5.15
N TYR A 628 -41.21 -32.03 5.46
CA TYR A 628 -42.02 -33.22 5.20
C TYR A 628 -43.32 -32.82 4.50
N GLU A 629 -43.90 -33.75 3.75
CA GLU A 629 -45.29 -33.65 3.35
C GLU A 629 -46.20 -33.65 4.60
N ASP A 630 -47.47 -33.27 4.42
CA ASP A 630 -48.47 -33.44 5.47
C ASP A 630 -48.61 -34.92 5.86
N GLU A 631 -49.18 -35.14 7.03
CA GLU A 631 -49.30 -36.45 7.67
C GLU A 631 -50.10 -37.48 6.85
N ASN A 632 -50.82 -37.05 5.81
CA ASN A 632 -51.57 -37.91 4.88
C ASN A 632 -50.86 -38.16 3.54
N GLY A 633 -49.58 -37.80 3.40
CA GLY A 633 -48.79 -38.03 2.19
C GLY A 633 -49.07 -37.02 1.08
N GLY A 634 -49.06 -35.72 1.43
CA GLY A 634 -49.04 -34.62 0.46
C GLY A 634 -50.40 -34.24 -0.13
N THR A 635 -51.50 -34.57 0.55
CA THR A 635 -52.88 -34.23 0.12
C THR A 635 -53.35 -32.85 0.58
N GLU A 636 -52.74 -32.31 1.64
CA GLU A 636 -53.11 -31.01 2.21
C GLU A 636 -52.30 -29.86 1.58
N LYS A 637 -52.80 -28.63 1.72
CA LYS A 637 -52.17 -27.40 1.18
C LYS A 637 -51.15 -26.80 2.15
N TYR A 638 -50.37 -27.63 2.81
CA TYR A 638 -49.28 -27.24 3.70
C TYR A 638 -48.18 -28.31 3.69
N ILE A 639 -46.98 -27.93 4.10
CA ILE A 639 -45.88 -28.84 4.43
C ILE A 639 -45.56 -28.73 5.92
N ILE A 640 -44.84 -29.71 6.46
CA ILE A 640 -44.37 -29.69 7.84
C ILE A 640 -42.90 -29.32 7.85
N SER A 641 -42.54 -28.35 8.68
CA SER A 641 -41.16 -27.95 8.97
C SER A 641 -40.79 -28.44 10.35
N VAL A 642 -39.65 -29.10 10.46
CA VAL A 642 -39.09 -29.61 11.70
C VAL A 642 -37.74 -28.96 11.90
N GLN A 643 -37.64 -28.12 12.91
CA GLN A 643 -36.38 -27.53 13.37
C GLN A 643 -35.91 -28.30 14.59
N ALA A 644 -34.71 -28.89 14.54
CA ALA A 644 -34.19 -29.73 15.61
C ALA A 644 -32.72 -29.43 15.89
N ARG A 645 -32.39 -28.85 17.06
CA ARG A 645 -31.00 -28.49 17.41
C ARG A 645 -30.76 -28.58 18.92
N MET A 646 -29.64 -29.17 19.33
CA MET A 646 -29.18 -29.21 20.74
C MET A 646 -30.21 -29.73 21.75
N GLY A 647 -31.03 -30.71 21.36
CA GLY A 647 -32.08 -31.26 22.21
C GLY A 647 -33.36 -30.42 22.22
N CYS A 648 -33.47 -29.36 21.42
CA CYS A 648 -34.70 -28.60 21.24
C CYS A 648 -35.35 -28.95 19.90
N GLU A 649 -36.69 -28.98 19.87
CA GLU A 649 -37.50 -29.29 18.69
C GLU A 649 -38.64 -28.28 18.52
N ARG A 650 -38.83 -27.81 17.28
CA ARG A 650 -40.02 -27.07 16.85
C ARG A 650 -40.61 -27.72 15.60
N VAL A 651 -41.90 -28.05 15.64
CA VAL A 651 -42.65 -28.60 14.52
C VAL A 651 -43.73 -27.60 14.11
N SER A 652 -43.77 -27.21 12.84
CA SER A 652 -44.70 -26.20 12.32
C SER A 652 -45.33 -26.62 10.99
N LYS A 653 -46.58 -26.21 10.74
CA LYS A 653 -47.18 -26.21 9.40
C LYS A 653 -46.79 -24.95 8.66
N ILE A 654 -46.46 -25.09 7.39
CA ILE A 654 -46.15 -23.99 6.47
C ILE A 654 -47.08 -24.07 5.27
N TRP A 655 -47.82 -23.00 4.99
CA TRP A 655 -48.66 -22.89 3.79
C TRP A 655 -48.55 -21.52 3.15
N LEU A 656 -48.97 -21.42 1.89
CA LEU A 656 -48.99 -20.17 1.15
C LEU A 656 -50.36 -19.51 1.26
N LYS A 657 -50.39 -18.23 1.62
CA LYS A 657 -51.61 -17.43 1.69
C LYS A 657 -51.32 -16.00 1.24
N ASP A 658 -52.13 -15.50 0.31
CA ASP A 658 -52.04 -14.12 -0.20
C ASP A 658 -50.64 -13.72 -0.70
N GLY A 659 -49.88 -14.69 -1.25
CA GLY A 659 -48.55 -14.47 -1.80
C GLY A 659 -47.42 -14.38 -0.77
N LYS A 660 -47.68 -14.78 0.48
CA LYS A 660 -46.72 -14.89 1.59
C LYS A 660 -46.76 -16.27 2.22
N VAL A 661 -45.74 -16.58 3.03
CA VAL A 661 -45.73 -17.78 3.85
C VAL A 661 -46.53 -17.53 5.12
N SER A 662 -47.32 -18.51 5.53
CA SER A 662 -48.03 -18.54 6.81
C SER A 662 -47.60 -19.78 7.57
N THR A 663 -47.39 -19.62 8.88
CA THR A 663 -46.87 -20.67 9.76
C THR A 663 -47.78 -20.88 10.96
N GLU A 664 -47.98 -22.13 11.35
CA GLU A 664 -48.65 -22.52 12.60
C GLU A 664 -47.75 -23.51 13.34
N GLU A 665 -47.32 -23.15 14.56
CA GLU A 665 -46.58 -24.07 15.42
C GLU A 665 -47.51 -25.19 15.91
N ILE A 666 -47.15 -26.44 15.61
CA ILE A 666 -47.86 -27.64 16.07
C ILE A 666 -47.37 -28.00 17.47
N SER A 667 -46.05 -27.98 17.68
CA SER A 667 -45.42 -28.33 18.94
C SER A 667 -44.04 -27.70 19.08
N TYR A 668 -43.66 -27.42 20.33
CA TYR A 668 -42.34 -26.99 20.72
C TYR A 668 -41.90 -27.79 21.97
N LYS A 669 -40.70 -28.36 21.91
CA LYS A 669 -40.04 -29.03 23.03
C LYS A 669 -38.71 -28.33 23.30
N GLU A 670 -38.55 -27.78 24.50
CA GLU A 670 -37.33 -27.10 24.93
C GLU A 670 -36.20 -28.10 25.26
N GLU A 671 -36.55 -29.30 25.73
CA GLU A 671 -35.65 -30.44 25.92
C GLU A 671 -36.32 -31.74 25.44
N VAL A 672 -35.72 -32.39 24.46
CA VAL A 672 -36.03 -33.73 23.94
C VAL A 672 -35.17 -34.69 24.76
N GLY A 673 -35.81 -35.62 25.48
CA GLY A 673 -35.13 -36.56 26.36
C GLY A 673 -34.11 -37.42 25.59
N ILE A 674 -33.05 -37.88 26.27
CA ILE A 674 -31.96 -38.68 25.69
C ILE A 674 -32.44 -39.97 24.99
N ASP A 675 -33.64 -40.46 25.36
CA ASP A 675 -34.28 -41.66 24.77
C ASP A 675 -35.46 -41.33 23.82
N GLU A 676 -35.70 -40.05 23.50
CA GLU A 676 -36.74 -39.61 22.56
C GLU A 676 -36.14 -39.19 21.22
N ASP A 677 -36.70 -39.71 20.11
CA ASP A 677 -36.34 -39.27 18.76
C ASP A 677 -37.02 -37.93 18.43
N TYR A 678 -36.36 -37.11 17.61
CA TYR A 678 -37.00 -35.95 17.00
C TYR A 678 -38.19 -36.37 16.11
N TYR A 679 -39.15 -35.47 15.98
CA TYR A 679 -40.31 -35.59 15.15
C TYR A 679 -39.89 -35.95 13.73
N SER A 680 -40.48 -37.02 13.22
CA SER A 680 -40.39 -37.42 11.83
C SER A 680 -41.72 -38.02 11.39
N ASN A 681 -42.00 -37.93 10.10
CA ASN A 681 -43.11 -38.65 9.48
C ASN A 681 -42.57 -39.41 8.25
N PRO A 682 -43.31 -40.39 7.69
CA PRO A 682 -42.80 -41.26 6.64
C PRO A 682 -42.69 -40.60 5.26
N TYR A 683 -42.95 -39.29 5.15
CA TYR A 683 -43.01 -38.52 3.91
C TYR A 683 -42.05 -37.32 3.93
N PRO A 684 -40.71 -37.52 4.06
CA PRO A 684 -39.76 -36.41 3.90
C PRO A 684 -39.83 -35.85 2.48
N LEU A 685 -39.63 -34.53 2.34
CA LEU A 685 -39.48 -33.93 1.02
C LEU A 685 -38.13 -34.30 0.41
N ASP A 686 -38.11 -34.55 -0.90
CA ASP A 686 -36.87 -34.72 -1.65
C ASP A 686 -36.08 -33.40 -1.67
N TYR A 687 -34.77 -33.49 -1.45
CA TYR A 687 -33.83 -32.39 -1.54
C TYR A 687 -32.57 -32.78 -2.31
N ALA A 688 -31.84 -31.78 -2.79
CA ALA A 688 -30.56 -31.95 -3.47
C ALA A 688 -29.69 -30.71 -3.24
N ASP A 689 -28.37 -30.87 -3.34
CA ASP A 689 -27.45 -29.73 -3.39
C ASP A 689 -27.67 -28.90 -4.66
N VAL A 690 -27.42 -27.59 -4.62
CA VAL A 690 -27.58 -26.65 -5.75
C VAL A 690 -26.81 -27.06 -7.02
N THR A 691 -25.74 -27.84 -6.88
CA THR A 691 -24.99 -28.40 -8.01
C THR A 691 -25.71 -29.58 -8.68
N ASP A 692 -26.55 -30.33 -7.95
CA ASP A 692 -27.40 -31.38 -8.49
C ASP A 692 -28.79 -30.85 -8.87
N LYS A 693 -28.93 -30.47 -10.13
CA LYS A 693 -30.20 -30.02 -10.73
C LYS A 693 -31.16 -31.17 -11.06
N SER A 694 -31.07 -32.32 -10.37
CA SER A 694 -31.90 -33.50 -10.62
C SER A 694 -33.38 -33.26 -10.32
N LEU A 695 -33.72 -32.51 -9.27
CA LEU A 695 -35.10 -32.22 -8.91
C LEU A 695 -35.81 -31.28 -9.89
N LEU A 696 -35.04 -30.51 -10.69
CA LEU A 696 -35.57 -29.65 -11.75
C LEU A 696 -35.92 -30.42 -13.06
N LYS A 697 -35.68 -31.74 -13.15
CA LYS A 697 -35.77 -32.54 -14.41
C LYS A 697 -37.11 -33.23 -14.68
#